data_AF-A0A6L9MVF7-F1
#
_entry.id   AF-A0A6L9MVF7-F1
#
_cell.length_a   1.000
_cell.length_b   1.000
_cell.length_c   1.000
_cell.angle_alpha   90.00
_cell.angle_beta   90.00
_cell.angle_gamma   90.00
#
_symmetry.space_group_name_H-M   'P 1'
#
loop_
_entity.id
_entity.type
_entity.pdbx_description
1 polymer ?
#
loop_
_entity_poly.entity_id
_entity_poly.type
_entity_poly.pdbx_seq_one_letter_code
_entity_poly.pdbx_strand_id
1 'polypeptide(L)'
;MIFSRIFAPSHTSPKSEKRLEAIKNLSPEKQQEKTILHELAFNDESADVSLAALEKLNSFVLWLKMAQIAKSSNVKKAAQQRVNDAIAGKGSLALSREEKATFLSETASPDLIIEVVQQDVANQDFALLSEPSLAHTLLEKVDKPSFTQFVFLNCNNPLLQQQLINAQSQISLLQKWAKKAGDDKLLADLNARIDAIREAEQKPVELKKQLTLCLSKYRALLDKTDVEQIVDLQSVYESELTGLFANVEILNADDREEYQEKHSKIAEQVSRYLDRIRPAWEEKQQQSLLANTQALCEQQLTHAKQQVNWLYNTRLCEATLADVATVNESVRGVEATIEHLNQLDNSNKRMKEVQLAVDELNAKLEAFSLQQQYGQKLLSRLHTVEDIAQKLTDDALEEVELRDIRSAFDTAVEEYTELSKELIMQPQVILQRFKAATKQVRAEQKALKSKHLDELRQVRKQISIVDNLVSQGKFRAAMSKFKKLSEEVQGLPADIKRDIEKRYQKTADDIARLEGWQSYIAEPRKPALVEEAQTLAATPAENIKQRSEAIKYLRSQWLSLSAPALSDSQNSTGEQTEELQKAFDTALEKAFEPCREHYAKLDAERAAALELRRSIIVKAKDIDPDTPPSELSKILDRLAKQWRACGQVEKQDYEQLKQEWKAVNSPLQKTVREWQSQNQALKQALVDKVDALQSAEDMEAAAQSAQTLQQEWKQIGHAGKREESRLWAEFKKRNDEVFERIKSQRKAQNNAFAQRAEALVAILASIAVEADEDTYSSALKPVEDGLAELTGANRTKVERKISELNRKRENYLRENLNERKTARAQALISLLQNNEPGEREAHLEILGKRWSSIYTNASNSDTSRHDRQWLTVALEVACEMPSPEADSSTRSSVQLQMMTAKLESGEAPSPADILGDWLSHGEVKSSEHGLLQRVISVIDNKPGVLA
;
A
#
# COMPACT_ATOMS: atom_id res chain seq x y z
N MET A 1 -41.54 -120.98 -46.76
CA MET A 1 -42.74 -120.96 -47.62
C MET A 1 -42.35 -120.46 -49.00
N ILE A 2 -42.62 -121.25 -50.05
CA ILE A 2 -41.98 -121.22 -51.38
C ILE A 2 -42.63 -120.22 -52.37
N PHE A 3 -43.64 -119.45 -51.96
CA PHE A 3 -44.35 -118.48 -52.82
C PHE A 3 -43.90 -117.01 -52.70
N SER A 4 -42.84 -116.68 -51.94
CA SER A 4 -42.34 -115.29 -51.78
C SER A 4 -41.36 -114.80 -52.86
N ARG A 5 -41.09 -115.59 -53.91
CA ARG A 5 -40.14 -115.25 -55.00
C ARG A 5 -40.79 -115.05 -56.39
N ILE A 6 -42.12 -115.08 -56.49
CA ILE A 6 -42.85 -114.91 -57.78
C ILE A 6 -43.49 -113.52 -57.93
N PHE A 7 -43.63 -112.76 -56.84
CA PHE A 7 -44.05 -111.35 -56.88
C PHE A 7 -42.98 -110.50 -56.21
N ALA A 8 -42.16 -109.81 -57.01
CA ALA A 8 -41.31 -108.74 -56.49
C ALA A 8 -42.23 -107.68 -55.87
N PRO A 9 -41.92 -107.16 -54.66
CA PRO A 9 -42.73 -106.14 -54.03
C PRO A 9 -42.96 -104.97 -54.99
N SER A 10 -44.19 -104.46 -55.07
CA SER A 10 -44.56 -103.42 -56.05
C SER A 10 -43.70 -102.16 -55.96
N HIS A 11 -43.15 -101.86 -54.77
CA HIS A 11 -42.25 -100.75 -54.52
C HIS A 11 -40.83 -100.90 -55.11
N THR A 12 -40.39 -102.10 -55.51
CA THR A 12 -39.09 -102.30 -56.19
C THR A 12 -39.22 -102.48 -57.70
N SER A 13 -40.42 -102.25 -58.27
CA SER A 13 -40.67 -102.38 -59.70
C SER A 13 -39.85 -101.36 -60.51
N PRO A 14 -39.30 -101.72 -61.69
CA PRO A 14 -38.59 -100.76 -62.54
C PRO A 14 -39.50 -99.66 -63.12
N LYS A 15 -40.82 -99.88 -63.19
CA LYS A 15 -41.80 -98.89 -63.66
C LYS A 15 -42.22 -97.94 -62.53
N SER A 16 -42.01 -96.63 -62.71
CA SER A 16 -42.37 -95.60 -61.71
C SER A 16 -43.85 -95.60 -61.34
N GLU A 17 -44.75 -95.85 -62.31
CA GLU A 17 -46.21 -95.95 -62.09
C GLU A 17 -46.57 -97.01 -61.04
N LYS A 18 -45.90 -98.17 -61.07
CA LYS A 18 -46.14 -99.25 -60.11
C LYS A 18 -45.60 -98.91 -58.72
N ARG A 19 -44.51 -98.15 -58.64
CA ARG A 19 -43.97 -97.65 -57.36
C ARG A 19 -44.86 -96.56 -56.76
N LEU A 20 -45.41 -95.66 -57.58
CA LEU A 20 -46.43 -94.68 -57.15
C LEU A 20 -47.69 -95.36 -56.59
N GLU A 21 -48.16 -96.42 -57.27
CA GLU A 21 -49.29 -97.20 -56.78
C GLU A 21 -48.96 -97.95 -55.49
N ALA A 22 -47.73 -98.42 -55.32
CA ALA A 22 -47.26 -99.01 -54.07
C ALA A 22 -47.29 -98.00 -52.91
N ILE A 23 -46.86 -96.75 -53.13
CA ILE A 23 -46.88 -95.69 -52.12
C ILE A 23 -48.30 -95.43 -51.59
N LYS A 24 -49.34 -95.55 -52.42
CA LYS A 24 -50.74 -95.39 -51.97
C LYS A 24 -51.11 -96.39 -50.87
N ASN A 25 -50.59 -97.60 -50.96
CA ASN A 25 -50.90 -98.73 -50.08
C ASN A 25 -49.93 -98.88 -48.89
N LEU A 26 -48.82 -98.15 -48.87
CA LEU A 26 -47.87 -98.12 -47.75
C LEU A 26 -48.34 -97.16 -46.66
N SER A 27 -48.22 -97.57 -45.40
CA SER A 27 -48.52 -96.75 -44.23
C SER A 27 -47.25 -96.23 -43.55
N PRO A 28 -47.15 -94.92 -43.26
CA PRO A 28 -46.05 -94.35 -42.50
C PRO A 28 -46.08 -94.75 -41.01
N GLU A 29 -47.17 -95.33 -40.51
CA GLU A 29 -47.32 -95.74 -39.10
C GLU A 29 -46.68 -97.10 -38.80
N LYS A 30 -46.47 -97.94 -39.82
CA LYS A 30 -45.83 -99.24 -39.67
C LYS A 30 -44.34 -99.11 -39.95
N GLN A 31 -43.50 -99.48 -38.98
CA GLN A 31 -42.05 -99.28 -39.05
C GLN A 31 -41.40 -99.82 -40.32
N GLN A 32 -41.77 -101.03 -40.77
CA GLN A 32 -41.21 -101.63 -41.99
C GLN A 32 -41.63 -100.88 -43.26
N GLU A 33 -42.88 -100.45 -43.34
CA GLU A 33 -43.43 -99.72 -44.49
C GLU A 33 -42.92 -98.27 -44.53
N LYS A 34 -42.71 -97.65 -43.36
CA LYS A 34 -42.06 -96.34 -43.20
C LYS A 34 -40.63 -96.36 -43.74
N THR A 35 -39.84 -97.39 -43.43
CA THR A 35 -38.47 -97.52 -43.99
C THR A 35 -38.50 -97.61 -45.52
N ILE A 36 -39.46 -98.34 -46.09
CA ILE A 36 -39.64 -98.41 -47.54
C ILE A 36 -39.98 -97.04 -48.13
N LEU A 37 -40.90 -96.30 -47.49
CA LEU A 37 -41.21 -94.93 -47.90
C LEU A 37 -39.99 -94.01 -47.82
N HIS A 38 -39.12 -94.15 -46.81
CA HIS A 38 -37.87 -93.39 -46.72
C HIS A 38 -36.92 -93.71 -47.87
N GLU A 39 -36.72 -94.98 -48.20
CA GLU A 39 -35.88 -95.37 -49.33
C GLU A 39 -36.41 -94.79 -50.65
N LEU A 40 -37.72 -94.88 -50.89
CA LEU A 40 -38.35 -94.28 -52.08
C LEU A 40 -38.26 -92.74 -52.10
N ALA A 41 -38.34 -92.10 -50.94
CA ALA A 41 -38.26 -90.65 -50.81
C ALA A 41 -36.86 -90.10 -51.15
N PHE A 42 -35.79 -90.78 -50.74
CA PHE A 42 -34.42 -90.24 -50.83
C PHE A 42 -33.59 -90.84 -51.97
N ASN A 43 -33.87 -92.07 -52.38
CA ASN A 43 -32.99 -92.84 -53.27
C ASN A 43 -33.65 -93.27 -54.59
N ASP A 44 -34.89 -92.86 -54.88
CA ASP A 44 -35.57 -93.20 -56.15
C ASP A 44 -35.13 -92.27 -57.31
N GLU A 45 -35.01 -92.85 -58.51
CA GLU A 45 -34.62 -92.11 -59.72
C GLU A 45 -35.77 -91.22 -60.27
N SER A 46 -37.01 -91.54 -59.94
CA SER A 46 -38.20 -90.84 -60.43
C SER A 46 -38.63 -89.74 -59.46
N ALA A 47 -38.57 -88.48 -59.90
CA ALA A 47 -38.97 -87.31 -59.10
C ALA A 47 -40.39 -87.45 -58.51
N ASP A 48 -41.34 -87.96 -59.30
CA ASP A 48 -42.73 -88.14 -58.86
C ASP A 48 -42.86 -89.18 -57.74
N VAL A 49 -42.03 -90.23 -57.77
CA VAL A 49 -42.03 -91.30 -56.76
C VAL A 49 -41.45 -90.77 -55.45
N SER A 50 -40.32 -90.04 -55.52
CA SER A 50 -39.72 -89.39 -54.35
C SER A 50 -40.68 -88.39 -53.70
N LEU A 51 -41.35 -87.55 -54.50
CA LEU A 51 -42.32 -86.58 -53.98
C LEU A 51 -43.55 -87.25 -53.38
N ALA A 52 -44.09 -88.29 -54.02
CA ALA A 52 -45.23 -89.03 -53.47
C ALA A 52 -44.87 -89.73 -52.15
N ALA A 53 -43.66 -90.26 -52.02
CA ALA A 53 -43.17 -90.90 -50.80
C ALA A 53 -42.95 -89.88 -49.68
N LEU A 54 -42.37 -88.72 -49.99
CA LEU A 54 -42.22 -87.60 -49.04
C LEU A 54 -43.58 -87.07 -48.57
N GLU A 55 -44.55 -86.95 -49.48
CA GLU A 55 -45.91 -86.51 -49.15
C GLU A 55 -46.63 -87.54 -48.27
N LYS A 56 -46.38 -88.84 -48.49
CA LYS A 56 -46.90 -89.91 -47.63
C LYS A 56 -46.27 -89.95 -46.25
N LEU A 57 -44.97 -89.63 -46.14
CA LEU A 57 -44.25 -89.51 -44.86
C LEU A 57 -44.61 -88.23 -44.10
N ASN A 58 -44.98 -87.17 -44.82
CA ASN A 58 -45.42 -85.87 -44.32
C ASN A 58 -44.62 -85.39 -43.08
N SER A 59 -43.29 -85.31 -43.21
CA SER A 59 -42.39 -84.95 -42.10
C SER A 59 -41.52 -83.77 -42.49
N PHE A 60 -41.55 -82.71 -41.68
CA PHE A 60 -40.80 -81.48 -41.92
C PHE A 60 -39.30 -81.72 -42.06
N VAL A 61 -38.71 -82.51 -41.16
CA VAL A 61 -37.27 -82.83 -41.19
C VAL A 61 -36.87 -83.53 -42.48
N LEU A 62 -37.75 -84.38 -43.05
CA LEU A 62 -37.47 -85.10 -44.29
C LEU A 62 -37.61 -84.20 -45.51
N TRP A 63 -38.62 -83.34 -45.52
CA TRP A 63 -38.77 -82.30 -46.54
C TRP A 63 -37.61 -81.30 -46.51
N LEU A 64 -37.17 -80.87 -45.32
CA LEU A 64 -36.01 -80.01 -45.12
C LEU A 64 -34.73 -80.68 -45.64
N LYS A 65 -34.49 -81.93 -45.25
CA LYS A 65 -33.33 -82.68 -45.72
C LYS A 65 -33.35 -82.82 -47.24
N MET A 66 -34.50 -83.12 -47.84
CA MET A 66 -34.62 -83.20 -49.31
C MET A 66 -34.46 -81.86 -50.01
N ALA A 67 -34.95 -80.75 -49.44
CA ALA A 67 -34.71 -79.42 -49.98
C ALA A 67 -33.21 -79.08 -50.03
N GLN A 68 -32.42 -79.64 -49.12
CA GLN A 68 -30.96 -79.47 -49.08
C GLN A 68 -30.21 -80.42 -50.03
N ILE A 69 -30.56 -81.71 -50.04
CA ILE A 69 -29.73 -82.76 -50.69
C ILE A 69 -30.26 -83.30 -52.02
N ALA A 70 -31.49 -82.98 -52.43
CA ALA A 70 -32.08 -83.52 -53.66
C ALA A 70 -31.27 -83.11 -54.91
N LYS A 71 -30.90 -84.11 -55.72
CA LYS A 71 -30.20 -83.90 -57.00
C LYS A 71 -31.12 -83.42 -58.11
N SER A 72 -32.38 -83.83 -58.10
CA SER A 72 -33.39 -83.38 -59.06
C SER A 72 -33.84 -81.96 -58.71
N SER A 73 -33.75 -81.04 -59.68
CA SER A 73 -34.17 -79.64 -59.51
C SER A 73 -35.67 -79.53 -59.18
N ASN A 74 -36.50 -80.41 -59.74
CA ASN A 74 -37.94 -80.45 -59.49
C ASN A 74 -38.25 -80.88 -58.06
N VAL A 75 -37.62 -81.96 -57.59
CA VAL A 75 -37.79 -82.44 -56.20
C VAL A 75 -37.28 -81.41 -55.22
N LYS A 76 -36.13 -80.78 -55.51
CA LYS A 76 -35.55 -79.72 -54.66
C LYS A 76 -36.48 -78.50 -54.54
N LYS A 77 -37.04 -78.02 -55.66
CA LYS A 77 -37.99 -76.90 -55.66
C LYS A 77 -39.27 -77.24 -54.92
N ALA A 78 -39.85 -78.40 -55.17
CA ALA A 78 -41.07 -78.84 -54.50
C ALA A 78 -40.85 -79.04 -52.99
N ALA A 79 -39.71 -79.63 -52.59
CA ALA A 79 -39.34 -79.78 -51.19
C ALA A 79 -39.10 -78.43 -50.49
N GLN A 80 -38.40 -77.49 -51.15
CA GLN A 80 -38.20 -76.13 -50.62
C GLN A 80 -39.54 -75.40 -50.47
N GLN A 81 -40.43 -75.52 -51.45
CA GLN A 81 -41.76 -74.94 -51.36
C GLN A 81 -42.56 -75.54 -50.20
N ARG A 82 -42.49 -76.86 -50.00
CA ARG A 82 -43.14 -77.54 -48.87
C ARG A 82 -42.60 -77.09 -47.51
N VAL A 83 -41.29 -76.89 -47.39
CA VAL A 83 -40.62 -76.36 -46.18
C VAL A 83 -41.07 -74.94 -45.91
N ASN A 84 -41.10 -74.08 -46.92
CA ASN A 84 -41.55 -72.69 -46.78
C ASN A 84 -43.03 -72.62 -46.41
N ASP A 85 -43.88 -73.45 -47.04
CA ASP A 85 -45.30 -73.55 -46.71
C ASP A 85 -45.51 -74.04 -45.27
N ALA A 86 -44.72 -75.01 -44.82
CA ALA A 86 -44.75 -75.53 -43.45
C ALA A 86 -44.38 -74.47 -42.39
N ILE A 87 -43.35 -73.67 -42.67
CA ILE A 87 -42.92 -72.55 -41.81
C ILE A 87 -43.96 -71.42 -41.80
N ALA A 88 -44.61 -71.16 -42.94
CA ALA A 88 -45.68 -70.18 -43.09
C ALA A 88 -47.05 -70.66 -42.57
N GLY A 89 -47.13 -71.87 -41.97
CA GLY A 89 -48.36 -72.43 -41.42
C GLY A 89 -49.40 -72.85 -42.47
N LYS A 90 -48.97 -73.10 -43.71
CA LYS A 90 -49.84 -73.44 -44.85
C LYS A 90 -49.83 -74.95 -45.14
N GLY A 91 -51.02 -75.49 -45.38
CA GLY A 91 -51.20 -76.89 -45.80
C GLY A 91 -51.14 -77.91 -44.64
N SER A 92 -51.04 -79.20 -44.97
CA SER A 92 -51.13 -80.33 -44.03
C SER A 92 -49.88 -80.61 -43.19
N LEU A 93 -48.81 -79.81 -43.34
CA LEU A 93 -47.53 -79.95 -42.63
C LEU A 93 -47.20 -78.66 -41.89
N ALA A 94 -48.13 -78.13 -41.11
CA ALA A 94 -47.88 -76.93 -40.31
C ALA A 94 -46.99 -77.29 -39.10
N LEU A 95 -45.92 -76.51 -38.89
CA LEU A 95 -45.08 -76.64 -37.70
C LEU A 95 -45.81 -76.11 -36.46
N SER A 96 -45.59 -76.76 -35.31
CA SER A 96 -45.94 -76.16 -34.02
C SER A 96 -45.04 -74.95 -33.73
N ARG A 97 -45.47 -74.12 -32.78
CA ARG A 97 -44.72 -72.93 -32.35
C ARG A 97 -43.32 -73.27 -31.86
N GLU A 98 -43.18 -74.35 -31.08
CA GLU A 98 -41.89 -74.81 -30.53
C GLU A 98 -40.98 -75.36 -31.63
N GLU A 99 -41.51 -76.14 -32.58
CA GLU A 99 -40.73 -76.64 -33.72
C GLU A 99 -40.27 -75.50 -34.65
N LYS A 100 -41.13 -74.50 -34.91
CA LYS A 100 -40.78 -73.31 -35.70
C LYS A 100 -39.68 -72.51 -35.00
N ALA A 101 -39.81 -72.26 -33.70
CA ALA A 101 -38.81 -71.55 -32.90
C ALA A 101 -37.45 -72.28 -32.90
N THR A 102 -37.46 -73.60 -32.68
CA THR A 102 -36.26 -74.45 -32.65
C THR A 102 -35.57 -74.49 -34.02
N PHE A 103 -36.34 -74.61 -35.11
CA PHE A 103 -35.79 -74.55 -36.46
C PHE A 103 -35.12 -73.19 -36.74
N LEU A 104 -35.78 -72.08 -36.40
CA LEU A 104 -35.25 -70.73 -36.65
C LEU A 104 -33.99 -70.45 -35.82
N SER A 105 -33.98 -70.83 -34.54
CA SER A 105 -32.83 -70.63 -33.66
C SER A 105 -31.66 -71.55 -34.01
N GLU A 106 -31.88 -72.82 -34.39
CA GLU A 106 -30.77 -73.77 -34.55
C GLU A 106 -30.28 -73.93 -36.00
N THR A 107 -31.18 -73.92 -36.99
CA THR A 107 -30.86 -74.42 -38.35
C THR A 107 -31.15 -73.46 -39.50
N ALA A 108 -32.05 -72.48 -39.31
CA ALA A 108 -32.38 -71.50 -40.35
C ALA A 108 -31.22 -70.55 -40.68
N SER A 109 -31.16 -70.09 -41.93
CA SER A 109 -30.24 -69.05 -42.39
C SER A 109 -30.72 -67.66 -41.95
N PRO A 110 -29.81 -66.66 -41.83
CA PRO A 110 -30.17 -65.28 -41.48
C PRO A 110 -31.25 -64.68 -42.40
N ASP A 111 -31.17 -64.91 -43.70
CA ASP A 111 -32.13 -64.35 -44.66
C ASP A 111 -33.53 -64.98 -44.50
N LEU A 112 -33.59 -66.27 -44.17
CA LEU A 112 -34.85 -66.95 -43.87
C LEU A 112 -35.44 -66.46 -42.55
N ILE A 113 -34.61 -66.19 -41.53
CA ILE A 113 -35.06 -65.60 -40.26
C ILE A 113 -35.67 -64.21 -40.52
N ILE A 114 -35.01 -63.37 -41.34
CA ILE A 114 -35.54 -62.05 -41.72
C ILE A 114 -36.89 -62.21 -42.41
N GLU A 115 -36.98 -63.06 -43.42
CA GLU A 115 -38.21 -63.27 -44.20
C GLU A 115 -39.36 -63.75 -43.31
N VAL A 116 -39.12 -64.74 -42.46
CA VAL A 116 -40.14 -65.33 -41.57
C VAL A 116 -40.58 -64.32 -40.51
N VAL A 117 -39.66 -63.60 -39.87
CA VAL A 117 -40.01 -62.60 -38.85
C VAL A 117 -40.77 -61.42 -39.48
N GLN A 118 -40.41 -60.99 -40.71
CA GLN A 118 -41.14 -59.96 -41.44
C GLN A 118 -42.55 -60.41 -41.81
N GLN A 119 -42.70 -61.66 -42.26
CA GLN A 119 -44.02 -62.25 -42.55
C GLN A 119 -44.89 -62.37 -41.30
N ASP A 120 -44.31 -62.83 -40.19
CA ASP A 120 -44.99 -62.92 -38.89
C ASP A 120 -45.50 -61.55 -38.43
N VAL A 121 -44.65 -60.51 -38.52
CA VAL A 121 -45.07 -59.11 -38.26
C VAL A 121 -46.16 -58.64 -39.23
N ALA A 122 -46.02 -58.89 -40.53
CA ALA A 122 -47.01 -58.48 -41.55
C ALA A 122 -48.37 -59.16 -41.35
N ASN A 123 -48.38 -60.39 -40.84
CA ASN A 123 -49.57 -61.16 -40.49
C ASN A 123 -50.10 -60.85 -39.09
N GLN A 124 -49.49 -59.91 -38.35
CA GLN A 124 -49.81 -59.59 -36.95
C GLN A 124 -49.63 -60.76 -35.96
N ASP A 125 -48.82 -61.75 -36.34
CA ASP A 125 -48.44 -62.90 -35.51
C ASP A 125 -47.08 -62.61 -34.84
N PHE A 126 -47.10 -61.98 -33.67
CA PHE A 126 -45.87 -61.61 -32.95
C PHE A 126 -45.26 -62.76 -32.14
N ALA A 127 -45.65 -64.00 -32.39
CA ALA A 127 -45.27 -65.16 -31.55
C ALA A 127 -43.74 -65.34 -31.40
N LEU A 128 -42.97 -65.06 -32.45
CA LEU A 128 -41.49 -65.17 -32.43
C LEU A 128 -40.81 -64.02 -31.67
N LEU A 129 -41.42 -62.83 -31.64
CA LEU A 129 -40.88 -61.64 -30.98
C LEU A 129 -41.44 -61.42 -29.57
N SER A 130 -42.46 -62.20 -29.19
CA SER A 130 -43.10 -62.12 -27.87
C SER A 130 -42.21 -62.68 -26.76
N GLU A 131 -41.30 -63.60 -27.09
CA GLU A 131 -40.34 -64.18 -26.13
C GLU A 131 -38.96 -63.49 -26.25
N PRO A 132 -38.49 -62.75 -25.23
CA PRO A 132 -37.25 -61.98 -25.32
C PRO A 132 -35.99 -62.81 -25.57
N SER A 133 -35.89 -64.01 -24.97
CA SER A 133 -34.77 -64.94 -25.15
C SER A 133 -34.63 -65.36 -26.61
N LEU A 134 -35.72 -65.84 -27.21
CA LEU A 134 -35.76 -66.24 -28.61
C LEU A 134 -35.46 -65.04 -29.52
N ALA A 135 -36.07 -63.88 -29.26
CA ALA A 135 -35.85 -62.68 -30.07
C ALA A 135 -34.37 -62.26 -30.07
N HIS A 136 -33.68 -62.31 -28.93
CA HIS A 136 -32.24 -62.06 -28.85
C HIS A 136 -31.43 -63.07 -29.64
N THR A 137 -31.72 -64.37 -29.51
CA THR A 137 -31.04 -65.41 -30.29
C THR A 137 -31.21 -65.20 -31.81
N LEU A 138 -32.40 -64.78 -32.25
CA LEU A 138 -32.65 -64.47 -33.66
C LEU A 138 -31.93 -63.20 -34.13
N LEU A 139 -31.90 -62.16 -33.29
CA LEU A 139 -31.17 -60.92 -33.58
C LEU A 139 -29.66 -61.17 -33.67
N GLU A 140 -29.10 -61.94 -32.75
CA GLU A 140 -27.68 -62.32 -32.74
C GLU A 140 -27.30 -63.18 -33.96
N LYS A 141 -28.16 -64.11 -34.38
CA LYS A 141 -27.93 -64.90 -35.60
C LYS A 141 -27.98 -64.07 -36.87
N VAL A 142 -28.78 -63.00 -36.90
CA VAL A 142 -28.89 -62.14 -38.08
C VAL A 142 -27.79 -61.07 -38.11
N ASP A 143 -27.42 -60.51 -36.96
CA ASP A 143 -26.36 -59.52 -36.75
C ASP A 143 -26.36 -58.38 -37.81
N LYS A 144 -27.54 -57.84 -38.11
CA LYS A 144 -27.72 -56.70 -39.04
C LYS A 144 -28.43 -55.56 -38.32
N PRO A 145 -27.83 -54.35 -38.21
CA PRO A 145 -28.45 -53.19 -37.55
C PRO A 145 -29.80 -52.79 -38.13
N SER A 146 -30.00 -52.98 -39.44
CA SER A 146 -31.27 -52.73 -40.12
C SER A 146 -32.37 -53.70 -39.68
N PHE A 147 -32.03 -54.96 -39.41
CA PHE A 147 -32.95 -55.96 -38.89
C PHE A 147 -33.26 -55.70 -37.40
N THR A 148 -32.26 -55.33 -36.60
CA THR A 148 -32.49 -54.91 -35.20
C THR A 148 -33.41 -53.71 -35.12
N GLN A 149 -33.24 -52.71 -36.00
CA GLN A 149 -34.17 -51.58 -36.10
C GLN A 149 -35.57 -52.03 -36.52
N PHE A 150 -35.68 -52.96 -37.48
CA PHE A 150 -36.96 -53.52 -37.88
C PHE A 150 -37.67 -54.20 -36.71
N VAL A 151 -36.96 -55.06 -35.97
CA VAL A 151 -37.50 -55.75 -34.79
C VAL A 151 -37.88 -54.74 -33.71
N PHE A 152 -37.04 -53.75 -33.41
CA PHE A 152 -37.33 -52.72 -32.41
C PHE A 152 -38.62 -51.94 -32.71
N LEU A 153 -38.81 -51.54 -33.98
CA LEU A 153 -39.97 -50.75 -34.41
C LEU A 153 -41.27 -51.55 -34.47
N ASN A 154 -41.19 -52.86 -34.66
CA ASN A 154 -42.35 -53.71 -34.91
C ASN A 154 -42.62 -54.73 -33.81
N CYS A 155 -41.73 -54.88 -32.81
CA CYS A 155 -41.99 -55.76 -31.70
C CYS A 155 -43.02 -55.12 -30.75
N ASN A 156 -44.12 -55.82 -30.50
CA ASN A 156 -45.10 -55.42 -29.49
C ASN A 156 -44.68 -55.90 -28.09
N ASN A 157 -43.42 -55.66 -27.71
CA ASN A 157 -42.84 -56.10 -26.45
C ASN A 157 -41.97 -55.00 -25.81
N PRO A 158 -42.49 -54.29 -24.78
CA PRO A 158 -41.79 -53.20 -24.13
C PRO A 158 -40.47 -53.62 -23.47
N LEU A 159 -40.41 -54.85 -22.94
CA LEU A 159 -39.22 -55.35 -22.24
C LEU A 159 -38.09 -55.60 -23.24
N LEU A 160 -38.40 -56.16 -24.41
CA LEU A 160 -37.43 -56.33 -25.50
C LEU A 160 -36.95 -54.97 -26.02
N GLN A 161 -37.84 -54.00 -26.23
CA GLN A 161 -37.47 -52.65 -26.66
C GLN A 161 -36.51 -51.99 -25.67
N GLN A 162 -36.79 -52.06 -24.36
CA GLN A 162 -35.93 -51.51 -23.32
C GLN A 162 -34.55 -52.18 -23.29
N GLN A 163 -34.48 -53.51 -23.47
CA GLN A 163 -33.21 -54.24 -23.57
C GLN A 163 -32.39 -53.80 -24.79
N LEU A 164 -33.03 -53.61 -25.95
CA LEU A 164 -32.35 -53.14 -27.17
C LEU A 164 -31.85 -51.70 -27.05
N ILE A 165 -32.60 -50.82 -26.38
CA ILE A 165 -32.17 -49.45 -26.06
C ILE A 165 -30.94 -49.47 -25.16
N ASN A 166 -30.96 -50.26 -24.09
CA ASN A 166 -29.86 -50.36 -23.13
C ASN A 166 -28.61 -51.00 -23.72
N ALA A 167 -28.76 -51.95 -24.65
CA ALA A 167 -27.65 -52.58 -25.35
C ALA A 167 -26.93 -51.63 -26.32
N GLN A 168 -27.58 -50.53 -26.72
CA GLN A 168 -27.00 -49.58 -27.66
C GLN A 168 -26.15 -48.50 -26.96
N SER A 169 -25.00 -48.21 -27.55
CA SER A 169 -24.05 -47.17 -27.12
C SER A 169 -23.87 -46.06 -28.15
N GLN A 170 -24.29 -46.26 -29.40
CA GLN A 170 -24.19 -45.25 -30.45
C GLN A 170 -25.35 -44.26 -30.39
N ILE A 171 -25.07 -43.03 -29.98
CA ILE A 171 -26.04 -41.91 -29.96
C ILE A 171 -26.69 -41.71 -31.33
N SER A 172 -25.92 -41.78 -32.41
CA SER A 172 -26.41 -41.58 -33.78
C SER A 172 -27.47 -42.61 -34.19
N LEU A 173 -27.35 -43.86 -33.72
CA LEU A 173 -28.33 -44.91 -33.97
C LEU A 173 -29.58 -44.71 -33.10
N LEU A 174 -29.41 -44.41 -31.81
CA LEU A 174 -30.52 -44.10 -30.90
C LEU A 174 -31.35 -42.91 -31.39
N GLN A 175 -30.71 -41.87 -31.92
CA GLN A 175 -31.39 -40.72 -32.54
C GLN A 175 -32.20 -41.12 -33.79
N LYS A 176 -31.67 -42.05 -34.61
CA LYS A 176 -32.41 -42.60 -35.76
C LYS A 176 -33.62 -43.43 -35.32
N TRP A 177 -33.53 -44.13 -34.19
CA TRP A 177 -34.65 -44.87 -33.61
C TRP A 177 -35.69 -43.92 -33.01
N ALA A 178 -35.26 -42.85 -32.32
CA ALA A 178 -36.15 -41.86 -31.72
C ALA A 178 -37.00 -41.12 -32.75
N LYS A 179 -36.44 -40.79 -33.93
CA LYS A 179 -37.18 -40.19 -35.05
C LYS A 179 -38.30 -41.08 -35.61
N LYS A 180 -38.27 -42.39 -35.34
CA LYS A 180 -39.22 -43.38 -35.85
C LYS A 180 -40.06 -44.02 -34.73
N ALA A 181 -39.92 -43.55 -33.48
CA ALA A 181 -40.68 -44.06 -32.35
C ALA A 181 -42.18 -43.71 -32.51
N GLY A 182 -43.06 -44.68 -32.23
CA GLY A 182 -44.50 -44.54 -32.40
C GLY A 182 -45.26 -43.99 -31.19
N ASP A 183 -44.63 -43.96 -30.01
CA ASP A 183 -45.22 -43.46 -28.77
C ASP A 183 -44.25 -42.57 -27.96
N ASP A 184 -44.83 -41.72 -27.09
CA ASP A 184 -44.08 -40.73 -26.30
C ASP A 184 -43.20 -41.39 -25.22
N LYS A 185 -43.56 -42.58 -24.75
CA LYS A 185 -42.83 -43.28 -23.69
C LYS A 185 -41.51 -43.84 -24.22
N LEU A 186 -41.54 -44.45 -25.40
CA LEU A 186 -40.37 -45.00 -26.09
C LEU A 186 -39.41 -43.88 -26.50
N LEU A 187 -39.94 -42.74 -26.94
CA LEU A 187 -39.13 -41.55 -27.22
C LEU A 187 -38.44 -41.02 -25.96
N ALA A 188 -39.13 -41.02 -24.81
CA ALA A 188 -38.54 -40.66 -23.53
C ALA A 188 -37.42 -41.64 -23.12
N ASP A 189 -37.64 -42.95 -23.26
CA ASP A 189 -36.62 -43.97 -22.93
C ASP A 189 -35.36 -43.86 -23.82
N LEU A 190 -35.54 -43.59 -25.11
CA LEU A 190 -34.44 -43.35 -26.06
C LEU A 190 -33.65 -42.08 -25.73
N ASN A 191 -34.34 -40.98 -25.43
CA ASN A 191 -33.68 -39.73 -25.05
C ASN A 191 -32.96 -39.87 -23.71
N ALA A 192 -33.56 -40.55 -22.72
CA ALA A 192 -32.93 -40.84 -21.45
C ALA A 192 -31.62 -41.64 -21.62
N ARG A 193 -31.60 -42.62 -22.54
CA ARG A 193 -30.38 -43.36 -22.87
C ARG A 193 -29.33 -42.47 -23.55
N ILE A 194 -29.73 -41.61 -24.49
CA ILE A 194 -28.84 -40.65 -25.16
C ILE A 194 -28.20 -39.71 -24.13
N ASP A 195 -29.01 -39.16 -23.22
CA ASP A 195 -28.55 -38.23 -22.20
C ASP A 195 -27.62 -38.93 -21.21
N ALA A 196 -27.92 -40.17 -20.81
CA ALA A 196 -27.03 -40.97 -19.97
C ALA A 196 -25.65 -41.22 -20.62
N ILE A 197 -25.60 -41.47 -21.93
CA ILE A 197 -24.33 -41.64 -22.66
C ILE A 197 -23.56 -40.31 -22.70
N ARG A 198 -24.23 -39.19 -23.02
CA ARG A 198 -23.62 -37.85 -23.02
C ARG A 198 -23.08 -37.46 -21.65
N GLU A 199 -23.85 -37.71 -20.59
CA GLU A 199 -23.44 -37.43 -19.22
C GLU A 199 -22.22 -38.26 -18.82
N ALA A 200 -22.17 -39.54 -19.21
CA ALA A 200 -21.02 -40.41 -18.99
C ALA A 200 -19.78 -39.94 -19.74
N GLU A 201 -19.91 -39.40 -20.96
CA GLU A 201 -18.82 -38.81 -21.74
C GLU A 201 -18.32 -37.47 -21.14
N GLN A 202 -19.22 -36.67 -20.56
CA GLN A 202 -18.87 -35.35 -19.99
C GLN A 202 -18.21 -35.43 -18.61
N LYS A 203 -18.60 -36.39 -17.75
CA LYS A 203 -18.06 -36.53 -16.38
C LYS A 203 -16.53 -36.57 -16.29
N PRO A 204 -15.81 -37.38 -17.11
CA PRO A 204 -14.34 -37.37 -17.13
C PRO A 204 -13.76 -36.01 -17.55
N VAL A 205 -14.36 -35.36 -18.55
CA VAL A 205 -13.88 -34.06 -19.07
C VAL A 205 -14.01 -32.98 -18.00
N GLU A 206 -15.14 -32.94 -17.30
CA GLU A 206 -15.38 -31.97 -16.23
C GLU A 206 -14.45 -32.20 -15.04
N LEU A 207 -14.25 -33.46 -14.62
CA LEU A 207 -13.31 -33.80 -13.56
C LEU A 207 -11.88 -33.38 -13.91
N LYS A 208 -11.42 -33.61 -15.16
CA LYS A 208 -10.10 -33.15 -15.63
C LYS A 208 -9.96 -31.63 -15.59
N LYS A 209 -11.01 -30.88 -15.96
CA LYS A 209 -11.00 -29.41 -15.88
C LYS A 209 -10.86 -28.94 -14.43
N GLN A 210 -11.62 -29.54 -13.51
CA GLN A 210 -11.57 -29.20 -12.09
C GLN A 210 -10.22 -29.52 -11.46
N LEU A 211 -9.67 -30.71 -11.75
CA LEU A 211 -8.31 -31.09 -11.32
C LEU A 211 -7.25 -30.14 -11.87
N THR A 212 -7.31 -29.79 -13.16
CA THR A 212 -6.38 -28.85 -13.79
C THR A 212 -6.45 -27.47 -13.14
N LEU A 213 -7.66 -26.96 -12.90
CA LEU A 213 -7.87 -25.67 -12.26
C LEU A 213 -7.31 -25.67 -10.84
N CYS A 214 -7.64 -26.67 -10.02
CA CYS A 214 -7.18 -26.75 -8.64
C CYS A 214 -5.65 -26.90 -8.56
N LEU A 215 -5.04 -27.74 -9.41
CA LEU A 215 -3.58 -27.87 -9.50
C LEU A 215 -2.90 -26.57 -9.94
N SER A 216 -3.51 -25.80 -10.85
CA SER A 216 -2.98 -24.50 -11.27
C SER A 216 -2.98 -23.48 -10.12
N LYS A 217 -4.07 -23.44 -9.34
CA LYS A 217 -4.17 -22.60 -8.13
C LYS A 217 -3.17 -23.04 -7.06
N TYR A 218 -2.98 -24.35 -6.89
CA TYR A 218 -2.01 -24.89 -5.95
C TYR A 218 -0.59 -24.49 -6.34
N ARG A 219 -0.24 -24.61 -7.63
CA ARG A 219 1.07 -24.16 -8.14
C ARG A 219 1.29 -22.65 -8.00
N ALA A 220 0.25 -21.85 -8.14
CA ALA A 220 0.33 -20.39 -7.97
C ALA A 220 0.70 -19.95 -6.54
N LEU A 221 0.68 -20.87 -5.55
CA LEU A 221 1.21 -20.58 -4.22
C LEU A 221 2.71 -20.25 -4.23
N LEU A 222 3.46 -20.73 -5.23
CA LEU A 222 4.88 -20.42 -5.40
C LEU A 222 5.16 -18.92 -5.66
N ASP A 223 4.16 -18.18 -6.15
CA ASP A 223 4.29 -16.75 -6.45
C ASP A 223 3.93 -15.86 -5.25
N LYS A 224 3.44 -16.45 -4.16
CA LYS A 224 3.10 -15.72 -2.92
C LYS A 224 4.31 -15.63 -2.00
N THR A 225 4.35 -14.60 -1.16
CA THR A 225 5.46 -14.36 -0.22
C THR A 225 5.07 -14.50 1.25
N ASP A 226 3.77 -14.48 1.54
CA ASP A 226 3.26 -14.56 2.91
C ASP A 226 3.06 -16.03 3.32
N VAL A 227 3.87 -16.48 4.29
CA VAL A 227 3.92 -17.88 4.72
C VAL A 227 2.60 -18.34 5.31
N GLU A 228 1.95 -17.51 6.13
CA GLU A 228 0.66 -17.85 6.76
C GLU A 228 -0.42 -18.06 5.70
N GLN A 229 -0.53 -17.11 4.76
CA GLN A 229 -1.47 -17.22 3.64
C GLN A 229 -1.20 -18.44 2.75
N ILE A 230 0.07 -18.79 2.53
CA ILE A 230 0.42 -19.98 1.72
C ILE A 230 -0.01 -21.25 2.45
N VAL A 231 0.24 -21.37 3.76
CA VAL A 231 -0.13 -22.54 4.56
C VAL A 231 -1.66 -22.73 4.59
N ASP A 232 -2.41 -21.65 4.78
CA ASP A 232 -3.89 -21.71 4.79
C ASP A 232 -4.43 -22.15 3.42
N LEU A 233 -3.96 -21.53 2.33
CA LEU A 233 -4.42 -21.88 0.99
C LEU A 233 -3.95 -23.26 0.56
N GLN A 234 -2.78 -23.70 1.00
CA GLN A 234 -2.31 -25.08 0.79
C GLN A 234 -3.30 -26.07 1.38
N SER A 235 -3.71 -25.87 2.64
CA SER A 235 -4.69 -26.75 3.30
C SER A 235 -6.03 -26.80 2.55
N VAL A 236 -6.51 -25.64 2.07
CA VAL A 236 -7.75 -25.55 1.28
C VAL A 236 -7.64 -26.33 -0.03
N TYR A 237 -6.57 -26.10 -0.80
CA TYR A 237 -6.41 -26.76 -2.10
C TYR A 237 -6.11 -28.26 -1.97
N GLU A 238 -5.39 -28.69 -0.92
CA GLU A 238 -5.20 -30.11 -0.63
C GLU A 238 -6.53 -30.80 -0.27
N SER A 239 -7.41 -30.12 0.48
CA SER A 239 -8.75 -30.63 0.76
C SER A 239 -9.61 -30.73 -0.50
N GLU A 240 -9.60 -29.70 -1.35
CA GLU A 240 -10.33 -29.68 -2.64
C GLU A 240 -9.83 -30.79 -3.57
N LEU A 241 -8.51 -30.96 -3.71
CA LEU A 241 -7.91 -32.04 -4.49
C LEU A 241 -8.26 -33.42 -3.94
N THR A 242 -8.27 -33.60 -2.62
CA THR A 242 -8.70 -34.86 -1.99
C THR A 242 -10.14 -35.19 -2.37
N GLY A 243 -11.04 -34.21 -2.37
CA GLY A 243 -12.42 -34.38 -2.81
C GLY A 243 -12.56 -34.72 -4.30
N LEU A 244 -11.78 -34.09 -5.17
CA LEU A 244 -11.77 -34.39 -6.61
C LEU A 244 -11.21 -35.79 -6.89
N PHE A 245 -10.12 -36.18 -6.22
CA PHE A 245 -9.53 -37.51 -6.34
C PHE A 245 -10.41 -38.63 -5.75
N ALA A 246 -11.43 -38.34 -4.96
CA ALA A 246 -12.42 -39.35 -4.56
C ALA A 246 -13.22 -39.91 -5.77
N ASN A 247 -13.33 -39.14 -6.86
CA ASN A 247 -14.01 -39.54 -8.09
C ASN A 247 -13.03 -40.00 -9.19
N VAL A 248 -11.78 -40.30 -8.85
CA VAL A 248 -10.70 -40.57 -9.81
C VAL A 248 -10.98 -41.79 -10.71
N GLU A 249 -11.78 -42.75 -10.24
CA GLU A 249 -12.21 -43.94 -11.01
C GLU A 249 -13.03 -43.62 -12.27
N ILE A 250 -13.53 -42.39 -12.41
CA ILE A 250 -14.20 -41.93 -13.64
C ILE A 250 -13.19 -41.77 -14.80
N LEU A 251 -11.90 -41.60 -14.49
CA LEU A 251 -10.83 -41.44 -15.47
C LEU A 251 -10.20 -42.78 -15.88
N ASN A 252 -9.60 -42.83 -17.07
CA ASN A 252 -8.82 -43.99 -17.49
C ASN A 252 -7.49 -44.10 -16.72
N ALA A 253 -6.78 -45.22 -16.83
CA ALA A 253 -5.55 -45.46 -16.07
C ALA A 253 -4.47 -44.39 -16.31
N ASP A 254 -4.22 -44.03 -17.57
CA ASP A 254 -3.18 -43.08 -17.97
C ASP A 254 -3.44 -41.68 -17.41
N ASP A 255 -4.69 -41.20 -17.51
CA ASP A 255 -5.10 -39.90 -16.97
C ASP A 255 -4.95 -39.85 -15.45
N ARG A 256 -5.31 -40.93 -14.75
CA ARG A 256 -5.18 -41.00 -13.29
C ARG A 256 -3.74 -40.84 -12.85
N GLU A 257 -2.82 -41.56 -13.51
CA GLU A 257 -1.39 -41.49 -13.24
C GLU A 257 -0.85 -40.08 -13.52
N GLU A 258 -1.22 -39.47 -14.65
CA GLU A 258 -0.79 -38.12 -15.03
C GLU A 258 -1.17 -37.07 -13.97
N TYR A 259 -2.42 -37.06 -13.49
CA TYR A 259 -2.87 -36.07 -12.50
C TYR A 259 -2.29 -36.33 -11.11
N GLN A 260 -2.07 -37.59 -10.72
CA GLN A 260 -1.40 -37.93 -9.46
C GLN A 260 0.06 -37.49 -9.45
N GLU A 261 0.79 -37.69 -10.55
CA GLU A 261 2.18 -37.23 -10.67
C GLU A 261 2.27 -35.70 -10.63
N LYS A 262 1.39 -35.01 -11.36
CA LYS A 262 1.29 -33.53 -11.33
C LYS A 262 1.02 -33.01 -9.92
N HIS A 263 0.08 -33.62 -9.20
CA HIS A 263 -0.22 -33.28 -7.82
C HIS A 263 1.00 -33.43 -6.92
N SER A 264 1.63 -34.61 -6.94
CA SER A 264 2.82 -34.90 -6.13
C SER A 264 3.95 -33.90 -6.38
N LYS A 265 4.24 -33.62 -7.66
CA LYS A 265 5.29 -32.67 -8.06
C LYS A 265 5.01 -31.25 -7.61
N ILE A 266 3.77 -30.78 -7.73
CA ILE A 266 3.38 -29.43 -7.30
C ILE A 266 3.44 -29.32 -5.78
N ALA A 267 2.91 -30.31 -5.05
CA ALA A 267 2.95 -30.34 -3.59
C ALA A 267 4.40 -30.30 -3.06
N GLU A 268 5.30 -31.09 -3.65
CA GLU A 268 6.73 -31.06 -3.29
C GLU A 268 7.37 -29.69 -3.57
N GLN A 269 7.06 -29.06 -4.70
CA GLN A 269 7.56 -27.73 -5.02
C GLN A 269 7.10 -26.68 -4.01
N VAL A 270 5.82 -26.68 -3.63
CA VAL A 270 5.27 -25.76 -2.64
C VAL A 270 5.88 -25.99 -1.26
N SER A 271 6.02 -27.25 -0.83
CA SER A 271 6.69 -27.59 0.43
C SER A 271 8.13 -27.07 0.48
N ARG A 272 8.94 -27.33 -0.56
CA ARG A 272 10.33 -26.85 -0.63
C ARG A 272 10.41 -25.32 -0.66
N TYR A 273 9.46 -24.67 -1.32
CA TYR A 273 9.39 -23.21 -1.33
C TYR A 273 9.10 -22.66 0.06
N LEU A 274 8.10 -23.23 0.76
CA LEU A 274 7.76 -22.90 2.14
C LEU A 274 8.95 -23.08 3.08
N ASP A 275 9.64 -24.23 3.02
CA ASP A 275 10.83 -24.50 3.84
C ASP A 275 11.93 -23.46 3.65
N ARG A 276 12.05 -22.92 2.43
CA ARG A 276 13.04 -21.88 2.10
C ARG A 276 12.66 -20.50 2.65
N ILE A 277 11.38 -20.11 2.59
CA ILE A 277 10.95 -18.76 2.96
C ILE A 277 10.55 -18.64 4.44
N ARG A 278 10.16 -19.74 5.08
CA ARG A 278 9.67 -19.78 6.47
C ARG A 278 10.68 -19.25 7.48
N PRO A 279 11.97 -19.65 7.49
CA PRO A 279 12.92 -19.17 8.48
C PRO A 279 13.11 -17.65 8.45
N ALA A 280 13.22 -17.06 7.25
CA ALA A 280 13.39 -15.61 7.09
C ALA A 280 12.11 -14.84 7.46
N TRP A 281 10.94 -15.41 7.20
CA TRP A 281 9.67 -14.84 7.63
C TRP A 281 9.52 -14.91 9.16
N GLU A 282 9.85 -16.04 9.79
CA GLU A 282 9.82 -16.22 11.25
C GLU A 282 10.78 -15.24 11.95
N GLU A 283 12.00 -15.10 11.44
CA GLU A 283 12.97 -14.12 11.95
C GLU A 283 12.44 -12.69 11.81
N LYS A 284 11.83 -12.33 10.67
CA LYS A 284 11.21 -11.02 10.47
C LYS A 284 10.04 -10.78 11.43
N GLN A 285 9.21 -11.79 11.69
CA GLN A 285 8.11 -11.70 12.65
C GLN A 285 8.65 -11.51 14.08
N GLN A 286 9.66 -12.27 14.48
CA GLN A 286 10.31 -12.11 15.79
C GLN A 286 10.95 -10.72 15.94
N GLN A 287 11.66 -10.23 14.91
CA GLN A 287 12.22 -8.87 14.91
C GLN A 287 11.13 -7.80 14.99
N SER A 288 10.01 -7.97 14.28
CA SER A 288 8.88 -7.04 14.35
C SER A 288 8.21 -7.06 15.74
N LEU A 289 8.03 -8.23 16.34
CA LEU A 289 7.47 -8.38 17.69
C LEU A 289 8.38 -7.70 18.73
N LEU A 290 9.69 -7.93 18.64
CA LEU A 290 10.68 -7.31 19.49
C LEU A 290 10.68 -5.79 19.35
N ALA A 291 10.70 -5.26 18.12
CA ALA A 291 10.66 -3.82 17.86
C ALA A 291 9.37 -3.16 18.38
N ASN A 292 8.21 -3.80 18.16
CA ASN A 292 6.93 -3.31 18.68
C ASN A 292 6.90 -3.29 20.22
N THR A 293 7.43 -4.34 20.86
CA THR A 293 7.48 -4.43 22.32
C THR A 293 8.47 -3.40 22.90
N GLN A 294 9.60 -3.14 22.24
CA GLN A 294 10.55 -2.09 22.63
C GLN A 294 9.91 -0.70 22.55
N ALA A 295 9.18 -0.40 21.47
CA ALA A 295 8.48 0.87 21.33
C ALA A 295 7.41 1.07 22.41
N LEU A 296 6.64 0.01 22.73
CA LEU A 296 5.66 0.03 23.81
C LEU A 296 6.33 0.34 25.16
N CYS A 297 7.46 -0.30 25.44
CA CYS A 297 8.23 -0.08 26.67
C CYS A 297 8.68 1.38 26.81
N GLU A 298 9.22 1.99 25.75
CA GLU A 298 9.64 3.40 25.78
C GLU A 298 8.46 4.37 25.98
N GLN A 299 7.31 4.07 25.35
CA GLN A 299 6.09 4.85 25.53
C GLN A 299 5.60 4.77 26.97
N GLN A 300 5.51 3.57 27.54
CA GLN A 300 5.08 3.36 28.91
C GLN A 300 6.05 4.00 29.91
N LEU A 301 7.37 3.89 29.70
CA LEU A 301 8.36 4.55 30.55
C LEU A 301 8.20 6.07 30.54
N THR A 302 7.94 6.66 29.37
CA THR A 302 7.69 8.09 29.24
C THR A 302 6.43 8.50 30.01
N HIS A 303 5.35 7.74 29.86
CA HIS A 303 4.12 7.96 30.60
C HIS A 303 4.31 7.83 32.11
N ALA A 304 4.99 6.78 32.58
CA ALA A 304 5.31 6.56 33.98
C ALA A 304 6.13 7.73 34.58
N LYS A 305 7.14 8.23 33.86
CA LYS A 305 7.90 9.43 34.24
C LYS A 305 7.00 10.66 34.38
N GLN A 306 6.06 10.87 33.46
CA GLN A 306 5.12 11.99 33.50
C GLN A 306 4.16 11.86 34.69
N GLN A 307 3.64 10.67 34.96
CA GLN A 307 2.73 10.39 36.07
C GLN A 307 3.41 10.62 37.43
N VAL A 308 4.64 10.11 37.63
CA VAL A 308 5.42 10.37 38.85
C VAL A 308 5.74 11.86 39.01
N ASN A 309 6.14 12.55 37.93
CA ASN A 309 6.39 13.98 37.98
C ASN A 309 5.13 14.79 38.29
N TRP A 310 3.97 14.41 37.76
CA TRP A 310 2.68 15.02 38.05
C TRP A 310 2.31 14.85 39.52
N LEU A 311 2.48 13.64 40.06
CA LEU A 311 2.20 13.32 41.45
C LEU A 311 2.99 14.22 42.41
N TYR A 312 4.29 14.38 42.16
CA TYR A 312 5.15 15.24 42.99
C TYR A 312 5.00 16.76 42.73
N ASN A 313 4.74 17.21 41.49
CA ASN A 313 4.64 18.66 41.23
C ASN A 313 3.26 19.24 41.53
N THR A 314 2.21 18.44 41.32
CA THR A 314 0.82 18.91 41.32
C THR A 314 0.07 18.42 42.54
N ARG A 315 0.24 17.15 42.91
CA ARG A 315 -0.58 16.49 43.94
C ARG A 315 0.14 16.23 45.25
N LEU A 316 1.44 16.57 45.40
CA LEU A 316 2.25 16.12 46.54
C LEU A 316 1.57 16.29 47.91
N CYS A 317 0.90 17.41 48.17
CA CYS A 317 0.27 17.69 49.46
C CYS A 317 -1.11 17.05 49.64
N GLU A 318 -1.81 16.74 48.54
CA GLU A 318 -3.24 16.36 48.52
C GLU A 318 -3.50 15.02 47.82
N ALA A 319 -2.44 14.29 47.44
CA ALA A 319 -2.53 13.02 46.74
C ALA A 319 -3.34 12.02 47.56
N THR A 320 -4.30 11.38 46.89
CA THR A 320 -5.10 10.30 47.45
C THR A 320 -4.40 8.95 47.26
N LEU A 321 -4.83 7.93 48.00
CA LEU A 321 -4.37 6.56 47.76
C LEU A 321 -4.66 6.08 46.33
N ALA A 322 -5.76 6.55 45.73
CA ALA A 322 -6.11 6.24 44.36
C ALA A 322 -5.14 6.86 43.34
N ASP A 323 -4.70 8.11 43.57
CA ASP A 323 -3.68 8.75 42.73
C ASP A 323 -2.36 7.97 42.78
N VAL A 324 -1.90 7.62 43.98
CA VAL A 324 -0.65 6.85 44.18
C VAL A 324 -0.76 5.45 43.57
N ALA A 325 -1.90 4.78 43.73
CA ALA A 325 -2.14 3.47 43.13
C ALA A 325 -2.09 3.54 41.59
N THR A 326 -2.71 4.57 40.99
CA THR A 326 -2.72 4.76 39.54
C THR A 326 -1.30 4.98 38.99
N VAL A 327 -0.50 5.80 39.68
CA VAL A 327 0.89 6.07 39.27
C VAL A 327 1.76 4.83 39.45
N ASN A 328 1.61 4.08 40.55
CA ASN A 328 2.28 2.79 40.76
C ASN A 328 1.97 1.80 39.64
N GLU A 329 0.70 1.69 39.24
CA GLU A 329 0.29 0.78 38.15
C GLU A 329 0.96 1.18 36.82
N SER A 330 1.15 2.48 36.58
CA SER A 330 1.86 2.94 35.39
C SER A 330 3.32 2.51 35.34
N VAL A 331 4.00 2.42 36.50
CA VAL A 331 5.38 1.94 36.59
C VAL A 331 5.44 0.41 36.47
N ARG A 332 4.51 -0.30 37.13
CA ARG A 332 4.36 -1.76 36.98
C ARG A 332 4.08 -2.20 35.55
N GLY A 333 3.32 -1.40 34.80
CA GLY A 333 3.10 -1.62 33.38
C GLY A 333 4.42 -1.65 32.58
N VAL A 334 5.38 -0.79 32.93
CA VAL A 334 6.72 -0.79 32.31
C VAL A 334 7.49 -2.05 32.72
N GLU A 335 7.46 -2.43 34.01
CA GLU A 335 8.12 -3.63 34.53
C GLU A 335 7.66 -4.90 33.83
N ALA A 336 6.35 -5.06 33.64
CA ALA A 336 5.78 -6.20 32.92
C ALA A 336 6.27 -6.26 31.45
N THR A 337 6.35 -5.10 30.79
CA THR A 337 6.85 -5.03 29.41
C THR A 337 8.36 -5.31 29.34
N ILE A 338 9.14 -4.89 30.35
CA ILE A 338 10.56 -5.24 30.47
C ILE A 338 10.74 -6.75 30.64
N GLU A 339 9.93 -7.39 31.48
CA GLU A 339 9.97 -8.83 31.69
C GLU A 339 9.67 -9.59 30.40
N HIS A 340 8.65 -9.16 29.65
CA HIS A 340 8.33 -9.72 28.33
C HIS A 340 9.48 -9.52 27.34
N LEU A 341 10.14 -8.35 27.33
CA LEU A 341 11.31 -8.10 26.48
C LEU A 341 12.50 -9.00 26.82
N ASN A 342 12.76 -9.26 28.10
CA ASN A 342 13.84 -10.16 28.52
C ASN A 342 13.58 -11.60 28.08
N GLN A 343 12.32 -12.02 27.99
CA GLN A 343 11.96 -13.35 27.46
C GLN A 343 12.17 -13.44 25.94
N LEU A 344 11.97 -12.33 25.21
CA LEU A 344 12.12 -12.27 23.75
C LEU A 344 13.60 -12.10 23.32
N ASP A 345 14.40 -11.37 24.09
CA ASP A 345 15.81 -11.11 23.79
C ASP A 345 16.62 -10.85 25.08
N ASN A 346 17.57 -11.76 25.34
CA ASN A 346 18.42 -11.72 26.53
C ASN A 346 19.59 -10.71 26.45
N SER A 347 19.73 -10.00 25.32
CA SER A 347 20.93 -9.24 25.01
C SER A 347 20.61 -7.80 24.62
N ASN A 348 20.39 -6.92 25.61
CA ASN A 348 20.32 -5.48 25.29
C ASN A 348 20.88 -4.55 26.38
N LYS A 349 21.89 -3.76 26.01
CA LYS A 349 22.44 -2.66 26.84
C LYS A 349 21.37 -1.60 27.16
N ARG A 350 20.47 -1.36 26.21
CA ARG A 350 19.33 -0.43 26.35
C ARG A 350 18.34 -0.87 27.43
N MET A 351 18.13 -2.18 27.61
CA MET A 351 17.23 -2.70 28.66
C MET A 351 17.76 -2.39 30.06
N LYS A 352 19.08 -2.38 30.26
CA LYS A 352 19.67 -1.95 31.55
C LYS A 352 19.39 -0.48 31.86
N GLU A 353 19.42 0.39 30.84
CA GLU A 353 19.11 1.82 31.01
C GLU A 353 17.64 2.04 31.38
N VAL A 354 16.74 1.29 30.73
CA VAL A 354 15.30 1.32 31.03
C VAL A 354 15.03 0.81 32.44
N GLN A 355 15.65 -0.31 32.84
CA GLN A 355 15.52 -0.86 34.19
C GLN A 355 15.99 0.14 35.25
N LEU A 356 17.17 0.75 35.07
CA LEU A 356 17.66 1.79 35.98
C LEU A 356 16.68 2.96 36.11
N ALA A 357 16.07 3.39 35.01
CA ALA A 357 15.08 4.46 35.05
C ALA A 357 13.79 4.06 35.79
N VAL A 358 13.38 2.78 35.70
CA VAL A 358 12.25 2.24 36.47
C VAL A 358 12.59 2.15 37.96
N ASP A 359 13.80 1.68 38.29
CA ASP A 359 14.29 1.62 39.68
C ASP A 359 14.29 3.01 40.33
N GLU A 360 14.70 4.05 39.59
CA GLU A 360 14.61 5.45 40.06
C GLU A 360 13.17 5.93 40.29
N LEU A 361 12.21 5.49 39.48
CA LEU A 361 10.79 5.83 39.65
C LEU A 361 10.20 5.11 40.86
N ASN A 362 10.54 3.84 41.05
CA ASN A 362 10.13 3.07 42.23
C ASN A 362 10.68 3.68 43.52
N ALA A 363 11.97 4.06 43.55
CA ALA A 363 12.56 4.72 44.71
C ALA A 363 11.82 6.03 45.07
N LYS A 364 11.36 6.80 44.08
CA LYS A 364 10.51 7.97 44.31
C LYS A 364 9.14 7.56 44.88
N LEU A 365 8.49 6.57 44.30
CA LEU A 365 7.17 6.13 44.77
C LEU A 365 7.20 5.55 46.18
N GLU A 366 8.25 4.82 46.55
CA GLU A 366 8.49 4.35 47.91
C GLU A 366 8.69 5.50 48.90
N ALA A 367 9.45 6.53 48.50
CA ALA A 367 9.66 7.72 49.32
C ALA A 367 8.43 8.65 49.38
N PHE A 368 7.43 8.46 48.52
CA PHE A 368 6.35 9.43 48.30
C PHE A 368 5.56 9.77 49.57
N SER A 369 5.25 8.78 50.41
CA SER A 369 4.49 9.00 51.66
C SER A 369 5.20 9.99 52.59
N LEU A 370 6.52 9.81 52.78
CA LEU A 370 7.33 10.73 53.57
C LEU A 370 7.42 12.12 52.92
N GLN A 371 7.54 12.16 51.59
CA GLN A 371 7.60 13.40 50.82
C GLN A 371 6.28 14.18 50.88
N GLN A 372 5.13 13.50 50.88
CA GLN A 372 3.81 14.10 51.10
C GLN A 372 3.72 14.74 52.49
N GLN A 373 4.23 14.08 53.54
CA GLN A 373 4.27 14.66 54.90
C GLN A 373 5.14 15.93 54.95
N TYR A 374 6.32 15.90 54.32
CA TYR A 374 7.17 17.10 54.22
C TYR A 374 6.48 18.20 53.40
N GLY A 375 5.80 17.87 52.30
CA GLY A 375 5.03 18.82 51.50
C GLY A 375 3.91 19.49 52.28
N GLN A 376 3.15 18.74 53.10
CA GLN A 376 2.09 19.29 53.95
C GLN A 376 2.66 20.20 55.05
N LYS A 377 3.75 19.80 55.71
CA LYS A 377 4.46 20.66 56.66
C LYS A 377 5.02 21.92 56.00
N LEU A 378 5.50 21.81 54.76
CA LEU A 378 6.01 22.96 54.01
C LEU A 378 4.89 23.94 53.65
N LEU A 379 3.71 23.42 53.31
CA LEU A 379 2.52 24.22 53.06
C LEU A 379 2.06 24.98 54.32
N SER A 380 2.09 24.36 55.49
CA SER A 380 1.76 25.06 56.74
C SER A 380 2.77 26.15 57.08
N ARG A 381 4.08 25.90 56.86
CA ARG A 381 5.12 26.93 57.00
C ARG A 381 4.95 28.07 55.99
N LEU A 382 4.58 27.77 54.76
CA LEU A 382 4.27 28.79 53.78
C LEU A 382 3.10 29.69 54.23
N HIS A 383 2.03 29.12 54.78
CA HIS A 383 0.92 29.92 55.33
C HIS A 383 1.41 30.85 56.43
N THR A 384 2.28 30.38 57.35
CA THR A 384 2.87 31.26 58.37
C THR A 384 3.69 32.41 57.76
N VAL A 385 4.44 32.15 56.68
CA VAL A 385 5.21 33.19 55.96
C VAL A 385 4.28 34.20 55.29
N GLU A 386 3.20 33.74 54.66
CA GLU A 386 2.20 34.58 54.00
C GLU A 386 1.43 35.45 55.02
N ASP A 387 0.98 34.87 56.13
CA ASP A 387 0.27 35.58 57.19
C ASP A 387 1.15 36.68 57.83
N ILE A 388 2.41 36.37 58.13
CA ILE A 388 3.35 37.34 58.67
C ILE A 388 3.69 38.42 57.63
N ALA A 389 3.85 38.04 56.36
CA ALA A 389 4.08 39.00 55.27
C ALA A 389 2.92 40.00 55.14
N GLN A 390 1.68 39.53 55.24
CA GLN A 390 0.51 40.40 55.18
C GLN A 390 0.44 41.37 56.37
N LYS A 391 0.73 40.90 57.58
CA LYS A 391 0.80 41.77 58.78
C LYS A 391 1.84 42.88 58.63
N LEU A 392 2.98 42.61 57.99
CA LEU A 392 4.04 43.60 57.79
C LEU A 392 3.66 44.74 56.82
N THR A 393 2.58 44.57 56.06
CA THR A 393 2.08 45.56 55.09
C THR A 393 0.99 46.49 55.66
N ASP A 394 0.63 46.33 56.94
CA ASP A 394 -0.37 47.16 57.61
C ASP A 394 0.27 48.46 58.15
N ASP A 395 -0.25 49.61 57.73
CA ASP A 395 0.28 50.94 58.05
C ASP A 395 0.02 51.37 59.52
N ALA A 396 -0.76 50.60 60.28
CA ALA A 396 -1.21 50.96 61.64
C ALA A 396 -0.31 50.46 62.79
N LEU A 397 0.83 49.81 62.52
CA LEU A 397 1.66 49.15 63.54
C LEU A 397 2.66 50.09 64.22
N GLU A 398 2.85 49.91 65.54
CA GLU A 398 3.87 50.62 66.32
C GLU A 398 5.30 50.10 66.01
N GLU A 399 6.31 50.93 66.25
CA GLU A 399 7.71 50.66 65.87
C GLU A 399 8.32 49.42 66.58
N VAL A 400 7.87 49.14 67.81
CA VAL A 400 8.27 47.94 68.59
C VAL A 400 7.65 46.68 67.99
N GLU A 401 6.35 46.73 67.65
CA GLU A 401 5.62 45.60 67.04
C GLU A 401 6.20 45.24 65.66
N LEU A 402 6.56 46.24 64.86
CA LEU A 402 7.22 46.05 63.56
C LEU A 402 8.55 45.30 63.65
N ARG A 403 9.33 45.48 64.73
CA ARG A 403 10.61 44.80 64.93
C ARG A 403 10.39 43.31 65.23
N ASP A 404 9.46 43.01 66.12
CA ASP A 404 9.17 41.63 66.54
C ASP A 404 8.55 40.82 65.39
N ILE A 405 7.63 41.41 64.62
CA ILE A 405 7.01 40.77 63.45
C ILE A 405 8.05 40.51 62.35
N ARG A 406 9.03 41.39 62.15
CA ARG A 406 10.13 41.15 61.19
C ARG A 406 11.05 40.02 61.61
N SER A 407 11.38 39.92 62.90
CA SER A 407 12.15 38.78 63.41
C SER A 407 11.40 37.47 63.20
N ALA A 408 10.09 37.46 63.48
CA ALA A 408 9.24 36.30 63.24
C ALA A 408 9.18 35.92 61.75
N PHE A 409 9.18 36.90 60.83
CA PHE A 409 9.23 36.67 59.39
C PHE A 409 10.52 35.98 58.96
N ASP A 410 11.68 36.47 59.41
CA ASP A 410 12.98 35.90 59.07
C ASP A 410 13.09 34.45 59.58
N THR A 411 12.63 34.18 60.82
CA THR A 411 12.55 32.81 61.36
C THR A 411 11.61 31.92 60.54
N ALA A 412 10.43 32.39 60.16
CA ALA A 412 9.49 31.60 59.34
C ALA A 412 10.05 31.29 57.94
N VAL A 413 10.81 32.23 57.35
CA VAL A 413 11.54 32.02 56.10
C VAL A 413 12.62 30.96 56.24
N GLU A 414 13.43 31.01 57.31
CA GLU A 414 14.45 29.99 57.61
C GLU A 414 13.83 28.60 57.78
N GLU A 415 12.77 28.48 58.59
CA GLU A 415 12.05 27.23 58.81
C GLU A 415 11.48 26.64 57.50
N TYR A 416 10.89 27.48 56.63
CA TYR A 416 10.47 27.06 55.30
C TYR A 416 11.67 26.55 54.48
N THR A 417 12.78 27.29 54.46
CA THR A 417 13.93 26.94 53.62
C THR A 417 14.59 25.64 54.04
N GLU A 418 14.75 25.37 55.34
CA GLU A 418 15.31 24.11 55.83
C GLU A 418 14.39 22.93 55.48
N LEU A 419 13.10 23.07 55.76
CA LEU A 419 12.13 22.01 55.45
C LEU A 419 12.03 21.74 53.94
N SER A 420 12.23 22.76 53.11
CA SER A 420 12.19 22.63 51.65
C SER A 420 13.34 21.78 51.08
N LYS A 421 14.46 21.60 51.82
CA LYS A 421 15.60 20.76 51.41
C LYS A 421 15.33 19.26 51.57
N GLU A 422 14.40 18.88 52.44
CA GLU A 422 13.99 17.49 52.67
C GLU A 422 13.13 16.94 51.51
N LEU A 423 12.66 17.82 50.61
CA LEU A 423 11.89 17.43 49.44
C LEU A 423 12.79 17.03 48.27
N ILE A 424 12.56 15.83 47.73
CA ILE A 424 13.13 15.33 46.46
C ILE A 424 12.78 16.28 45.32
N MET A 425 11.54 16.80 45.33
CA MET A 425 11.09 17.81 44.37
C MET A 425 10.11 18.78 45.03
N GLN A 426 10.33 20.08 44.82
CA GLN A 426 9.47 21.13 45.35
C GLN A 426 8.32 21.44 44.38
N PRO A 427 7.05 21.36 44.81
CA PRO A 427 5.91 21.76 44.00
C PRO A 427 6.03 23.22 43.53
N GLN A 428 5.87 23.44 42.22
CA GLN A 428 6.07 24.77 41.62
C GLN A 428 5.12 25.82 42.21
N VAL A 429 3.88 25.44 42.52
CA VAL A 429 2.86 26.34 43.09
C VAL A 429 3.29 26.86 44.47
N ILE A 430 3.81 25.97 45.33
CA ILE A 430 4.30 26.32 46.67
C ILE A 430 5.50 27.26 46.56
N LEU A 431 6.44 26.95 45.67
CA LEU A 431 7.62 27.79 45.44
C LEU A 431 7.25 29.20 44.93
N GLN A 432 6.26 29.31 44.05
CA GLN A 432 5.80 30.61 43.53
C GLN A 432 5.15 31.46 44.61
N ARG A 433 4.29 30.87 45.44
CA ARG A 433 3.68 31.52 46.60
C ARG A 433 4.72 32.04 47.59
N PHE A 434 5.69 31.21 47.96
CA PHE A 434 6.79 31.62 48.83
C PHE A 434 7.59 32.80 48.25
N LYS A 435 7.91 32.75 46.96
CA LYS A 435 8.60 33.86 46.26
C LYS A 435 7.78 35.14 46.24
N ALA A 436 6.46 35.06 46.13
CA ALA A 436 5.58 36.23 46.16
C ALA A 436 5.60 36.90 47.54
N ALA A 437 5.34 36.13 48.61
CA ALA A 437 5.32 36.63 49.98
C ALA A 437 6.67 37.26 50.38
N THR A 438 7.78 36.58 50.08
CA THR A 438 9.13 37.09 50.40
C THR A 438 9.53 38.32 49.60
N LYS A 439 9.11 38.42 48.34
CA LYS A 439 9.40 39.59 47.50
C LYS A 439 8.70 40.84 48.01
N GLN A 440 7.45 40.71 48.48
CA GLN A 440 6.66 41.83 49.00
C GLN A 440 7.34 42.47 50.22
N VAL A 441 7.64 41.66 51.25
CA VAL A 441 8.28 42.13 52.50
C VAL A 441 9.67 42.73 52.23
N ARG A 442 10.48 42.08 51.38
CA ARG A 442 11.84 42.58 51.05
C ARG A 442 11.80 43.92 50.29
N ALA A 443 10.77 44.17 49.49
CA ALA A 443 10.61 45.45 48.79
C ALA A 443 10.33 46.59 49.77
N GLU A 444 9.45 46.37 50.76
CA GLU A 444 9.11 47.34 51.81
C GLU A 444 10.28 47.59 52.76
N GLN A 445 10.97 46.54 53.21
CA GLN A 445 12.18 46.67 54.02
C GLN A 445 13.26 47.50 53.29
N LYS A 446 13.41 47.30 51.97
CA LYS A 446 14.33 48.08 51.14
C LYS A 446 13.88 49.54 51.01
N ALA A 447 12.58 49.78 50.85
CA ALA A 447 12.03 51.14 50.79
C ALA A 447 12.27 51.91 52.10
N LEU A 448 11.98 51.30 53.26
CA LEU A 448 12.18 51.93 54.56
C LEU A 448 13.67 52.18 54.86
N LYS A 449 14.54 51.18 54.61
CA LYS A 449 16.00 51.35 54.74
C LYS A 449 16.53 52.43 53.81
N SER A 450 15.99 52.57 52.59
CA SER A 450 16.38 53.63 51.66
C SER A 450 16.00 55.02 52.18
N LYS A 451 14.78 55.17 52.72
CA LYS A 451 14.31 56.42 53.32
C LYS A 451 15.18 56.85 54.51
N HIS A 452 15.44 55.92 55.44
CA HIS A 452 16.34 56.16 56.57
C HIS A 452 17.77 56.51 56.13
N LEU A 453 18.34 55.78 55.17
CA LEU A 453 19.68 56.06 54.63
C LEU A 453 19.74 57.41 53.92
N ASP A 454 18.69 57.81 53.21
CA ASP A 454 18.65 59.08 52.49
C ASP A 454 18.51 60.28 53.45
N GLU A 455 17.68 60.18 54.50
CA GLU A 455 17.60 61.18 55.58
C GLU A 455 18.94 61.31 56.33
N LEU A 456 19.56 60.19 56.71
CA LEU A 456 20.86 60.16 57.37
C LEU A 456 22.00 60.68 56.47
N ARG A 457 21.98 60.38 55.16
CA ARG A 457 22.93 60.94 54.18
C ARG A 457 22.76 62.45 54.06
N GLN A 458 21.53 62.94 54.03
CA GLN A 458 21.23 64.36 53.93
C GLN A 458 21.80 65.13 55.12
N VAL A 459 21.57 64.64 56.34
CA VAL A 459 22.07 65.29 57.57
C VAL A 459 23.59 65.19 57.69
N ARG A 460 24.19 64.02 57.40
CA ARG A 460 25.65 63.87 57.36
C ARG A 460 26.31 64.77 56.32
N LYS A 461 25.66 65.02 55.18
CA LYS A 461 26.13 65.97 54.18
C LYS A 461 26.14 67.40 54.74
N GLN A 462 25.11 67.81 55.47
CA GLN A 462 25.08 69.15 56.09
C GLN A 462 26.15 69.29 57.19
N ILE A 463 26.33 68.27 58.05
CA ILE A 463 27.44 68.23 59.02
C ILE A 463 28.78 68.37 58.29
N SER A 464 28.99 67.59 57.22
CA SER A 464 30.21 67.67 56.42
C SER A 464 30.42 69.02 55.72
N ILE A 465 29.34 69.72 55.36
CA ILE A 465 29.43 71.08 54.80
C ILE A 465 29.94 72.03 55.89
N VAL A 466 29.44 71.92 57.13
CA VAL A 466 29.95 72.71 58.26
C VAL A 466 31.41 72.35 58.56
N ASP A 467 31.74 71.07 58.70
CA ASP A 467 33.11 70.58 58.91
C ASP A 467 34.08 71.12 57.85
N ASN A 468 33.65 71.13 56.59
CA ASN A 468 34.47 71.64 55.48
C ASN A 468 34.61 73.16 55.52
N LEU A 469 33.58 73.90 55.95
CA LEU A 469 33.70 75.34 56.16
C LEU A 469 34.64 75.66 57.33
N VAL A 470 34.64 74.83 58.39
CA VAL A 470 35.61 74.90 59.50
C VAL A 470 37.03 74.63 59.00
N SER A 471 37.26 73.53 58.27
CA SER A 471 38.60 73.17 57.78
C SER A 471 39.13 74.15 56.72
N GLN A 472 38.25 74.79 55.95
CA GLN A 472 38.59 75.87 55.00
C GLN A 472 38.86 77.22 55.68
N GLY A 473 38.76 77.32 57.01
CA GLY A 473 38.96 78.57 57.73
C GLY A 473 37.83 79.59 57.55
N LYS A 474 36.70 79.19 56.95
CA LYS A 474 35.52 80.04 56.71
C LYS A 474 34.60 80.03 57.93
N PHE A 475 35.16 80.37 59.09
CA PHE A 475 34.53 80.17 60.40
C PHE A 475 33.16 80.83 60.53
N ARG A 476 32.97 82.05 59.99
CA ARG A 476 31.65 82.73 59.98
C ARG A 476 30.58 82.00 59.19
N ALA A 477 30.94 81.46 58.02
CA ALA A 477 30.00 80.69 57.19
C ALA A 477 29.67 79.34 57.86
N ALA A 478 30.66 78.73 58.53
CA ALA A 478 30.48 77.50 59.28
C ALA A 478 29.48 77.69 60.45
N MET A 479 29.64 78.74 61.25
CA MET A 479 28.75 79.06 62.37
C MET A 479 27.30 79.30 61.91
N SER A 480 27.09 80.03 60.81
CA SER A 480 25.74 80.27 60.26
C SER A 480 25.07 79.00 59.73
N LYS A 481 25.81 78.15 59.01
CA LYS A 481 25.33 76.85 58.53
C LYS A 481 25.03 75.89 59.68
N PHE A 482 25.86 75.90 60.73
CA PHE A 482 25.67 75.05 61.91
C PHE A 482 24.39 75.39 62.67
N LYS A 483 24.02 76.68 62.78
CA LYS A 483 22.75 77.09 63.39
C LYS A 483 21.53 76.45 62.70
N LYS A 484 21.46 76.49 61.36
CA LYS A 484 20.37 75.85 60.60
C LYS A 484 20.36 74.33 60.76
N LEU A 485 21.55 73.71 60.77
CA LEU A 485 21.71 72.28 61.00
C LEU A 485 21.22 71.87 62.39
N SER A 486 21.45 72.69 63.42
CA SER A 486 20.99 72.41 64.78
C SER A 486 19.45 72.39 64.90
N GLU A 487 18.76 73.27 64.17
CA GLU A 487 17.29 73.30 64.10
C GLU A 487 16.74 72.06 63.37
N GLU A 488 17.36 71.65 62.27
CA GLU A 488 16.99 70.43 61.54
C GLU A 488 17.22 69.15 62.37
N VAL A 489 18.32 69.08 63.13
CA VAL A 489 18.64 67.92 63.97
C VAL A 489 17.65 67.75 65.11
N GLN A 490 17.06 68.81 65.65
CA GLN A 490 16.05 68.72 66.71
C GLN A 490 14.78 67.97 66.28
N GLY A 491 14.39 68.05 65.01
CA GLY A 491 13.21 67.37 64.46
C GLY A 491 13.40 65.90 64.05
N LEU A 492 14.63 65.36 64.15
CA LEU A 492 14.92 64.00 63.68
C LEU A 492 14.53 62.88 64.67
N PRO A 493 14.23 61.66 64.17
CA PRO A 493 14.07 60.46 64.99
C PRO A 493 15.30 60.17 65.86
N ALA A 494 15.08 59.52 67.01
CA ALA A 494 16.12 59.25 68.02
C ALA A 494 17.30 58.42 67.50
N ASP A 495 17.02 57.48 66.59
CA ASP A 495 18.04 56.62 66.00
C ASP A 495 18.99 57.39 65.07
N ILE A 496 18.44 58.26 64.22
CA ILE A 496 19.23 59.12 63.34
C ILE A 496 20.06 60.10 64.17
N LYS A 497 19.50 60.65 65.25
CA LYS A 497 20.23 61.50 66.21
C LYS A 497 21.42 60.75 66.81
N ARG A 498 21.23 59.53 67.31
CA ARG A 498 22.31 58.68 67.85
C ARG A 498 23.39 58.39 66.81
N ASP A 499 23.00 58.11 65.57
CA ASP A 499 23.90 57.78 64.46
C ASP A 499 24.77 58.96 63.99
N ILE A 500 24.34 60.19 64.27
CA ILE A 500 25.11 61.40 63.98
C ILE A 500 25.71 62.04 65.23
N GLU A 501 25.28 61.66 66.43
CA GLU A 501 25.57 62.28 67.72
C GLU A 501 27.05 62.64 67.89
N LYS A 502 27.94 61.65 67.79
CA LYS A 502 29.38 61.88 67.95
C LYS A 502 29.93 62.88 66.95
N ARG A 503 29.45 62.83 65.72
CA ARG A 503 29.94 63.69 64.63
C ARG A 503 29.36 65.09 64.75
N TYR A 504 28.07 65.19 65.03
CA TYR A 504 27.36 66.44 65.28
C TYR A 504 27.94 67.15 66.50
N GLN A 505 28.15 66.45 67.61
CA GLN A 505 28.76 66.99 68.83
C GLN A 505 30.20 67.42 68.58
N LYS A 506 30.99 66.63 67.85
CA LYS A 506 32.34 67.06 67.44
C LYS A 506 32.29 68.36 66.63
N THR A 507 31.42 68.45 65.63
CA THR A 507 31.26 69.69 64.84
C THR A 507 30.79 70.85 65.72
N ALA A 508 29.91 70.60 66.69
CA ALA A 508 29.44 71.58 67.67
C ALA A 508 30.60 72.08 68.55
N ASP A 509 31.41 71.16 69.08
CA ASP A 509 32.59 71.44 69.90
C ASP A 509 33.67 72.16 69.10
N ASP A 510 33.88 71.78 67.83
CA ASP A 510 34.83 72.45 66.93
C ASP A 510 34.37 73.88 66.66
N ILE A 511 33.07 74.10 66.41
CA ILE A 511 32.49 75.45 66.29
C ILE A 511 32.67 76.25 67.60
N ALA A 512 32.52 75.62 68.78
CA ALA A 512 32.71 76.28 70.08
C ALA A 512 34.20 76.54 70.40
N ARG A 513 35.12 75.67 70.01
CA ARG A 513 36.57 75.86 70.18
C ARG A 513 37.11 76.95 69.27
N LEU A 514 36.55 77.09 68.07
CA LEU A 514 36.90 78.15 67.13
C LEU A 514 36.57 79.55 67.67
N GLU A 515 35.60 79.68 68.57
CA GLU A 515 35.37 80.94 69.31
C GLU A 515 36.48 81.25 70.33
N GLY A 516 37.31 80.27 70.74
CA GLY A 516 38.32 80.42 71.80
C GLY A 516 39.79 80.15 71.43
N TRP A 517 40.11 79.74 70.20
CA TRP A 517 41.44 79.22 69.82
C TRP A 517 42.29 80.15 68.92
N GLN A 518 41.96 81.44 68.82
CA GLN A 518 42.56 82.33 67.83
C GLN A 518 44.02 82.76 68.11
N SER A 519 44.67 82.33 69.20
CA SER A 519 45.96 82.91 69.63
C SER A 519 47.09 81.98 70.16
N TYR A 520 46.93 80.66 70.38
CA TYR A 520 47.90 79.91 71.21
C TYR A 520 48.49 78.58 70.67
N ILE A 521 48.27 78.15 69.41
CA ILE A 521 48.71 76.80 68.93
C ILE A 521 49.76 76.83 67.79
N ALA A 522 50.09 77.99 67.23
CA ALA A 522 50.81 78.05 65.95
C ALA A 522 52.32 77.73 65.98
N GLU A 523 53.02 77.78 67.13
CA GLU A 523 54.48 77.86 67.15
C GLU A 523 55.28 76.52 67.10
N PRO A 524 54.95 75.43 67.83
CA PRO A 524 55.79 74.22 67.81
C PRO A 524 55.41 73.15 66.76
N ARG A 525 54.29 73.29 66.04
CA ARG A 525 53.73 72.21 65.20
C ARG A 525 54.18 72.23 63.74
N LYS A 526 54.75 73.34 63.26
CA LYS A 526 55.23 73.47 61.86
C LYS A 526 56.41 72.53 61.52
N PRO A 527 57.45 72.36 62.35
CA PRO A 527 58.57 71.47 62.01
C PRO A 527 58.16 69.99 61.87
N ALA A 528 57.28 69.51 62.75
CA ALA A 528 56.82 68.10 62.74
C ALA A 528 56.03 67.75 61.46
N LEU A 529 55.24 68.69 60.94
CA LEU A 529 54.46 68.48 59.70
C LEU A 529 55.36 68.35 58.46
N VAL A 530 56.53 68.99 58.45
CA VAL A 530 57.53 68.84 57.37
C VAL A 530 58.09 67.41 57.34
N GLU A 531 58.40 66.84 58.50
CA GLU A 531 58.93 65.47 58.62
C GLU A 531 57.89 64.41 58.21
N GLU A 532 56.62 64.57 58.64
CA GLU A 532 55.51 63.71 58.19
C GLU A 532 55.28 63.81 56.67
N ALA A 533 55.43 64.99 56.08
CA ALA A 533 55.33 65.15 54.62
C ALA A 533 56.48 64.48 53.87
N GLN A 534 57.71 64.54 54.40
CA GLN A 534 58.88 63.90 53.80
C GLN A 534 58.82 62.36 53.87
N THR A 535 58.36 61.80 54.98
CA THR A 535 58.17 60.35 55.14
C THR A 535 57.09 59.82 54.18
N LEU A 536 55.99 60.56 54.04
CA LEU A 536 54.94 60.25 53.06
C LEU A 536 55.46 60.33 51.62
N ALA A 537 56.40 61.23 51.31
CA ALA A 537 57.03 61.30 49.99
C ALA A 537 57.97 60.12 49.70
N ALA A 538 58.66 59.59 50.72
CA ALA A 538 59.63 58.50 50.57
C ALA A 538 59.01 57.09 50.47
N THR A 539 57.79 56.89 50.99
CA THR A 539 57.11 55.59 50.95
C THR A 539 56.52 55.31 49.56
N PRO A 540 56.56 54.08 49.01
CA PRO A 540 55.91 53.71 47.75
C PRO A 540 54.38 53.89 47.76
N ALA A 541 53.76 54.23 46.61
CA ALA A 541 52.32 54.52 46.51
C ALA A 541 51.47 53.28 46.18
N GLU A 542 51.28 52.37 47.14
CA GLU A 542 50.43 51.17 46.91
C GLU A 542 48.94 51.50 46.79
N ASN A 543 48.46 52.55 47.47
CA ASN A 543 47.08 52.99 47.44
C ASN A 543 46.97 54.51 47.21
N ILE A 544 46.65 54.89 45.98
CA ILE A 544 46.54 56.29 45.55
C ILE A 544 45.48 57.08 46.35
N LYS A 545 44.36 56.43 46.70
CA LYS A 545 43.29 57.10 47.44
C LYS A 545 43.74 57.45 48.86
N GLN A 546 44.31 56.49 49.58
CA GLN A 546 44.86 56.70 50.92
C GLN A 546 45.97 57.77 50.92
N ARG A 547 46.84 57.77 49.91
CA ARG A 547 47.91 58.77 49.76
C ARG A 547 47.35 60.18 49.54
N SER A 548 46.34 60.33 48.69
CA SER A 548 45.69 61.64 48.46
C SER A 548 44.98 62.20 49.70
N GLU A 549 44.41 61.33 50.55
CA GLU A 549 43.78 61.71 51.81
C GLU A 549 44.82 62.16 52.85
N ALA A 550 45.96 61.47 52.94
CA ALA A 550 47.08 61.86 53.81
C ALA A 550 47.70 63.22 53.42
N ILE A 551 47.86 63.51 52.12
CA ILE A 551 48.36 64.81 51.62
C ILE A 551 47.40 65.95 51.98
N LYS A 552 46.09 65.73 51.79
CA LYS A 552 45.05 66.71 52.17
C LYS A 552 45.05 66.98 53.68
N TYR A 553 45.22 65.92 54.48
CA TYR A 553 45.31 66.03 55.93
C TYR A 553 46.50 66.92 56.34
N LEU A 554 47.72 66.63 55.85
CA LEU A 554 48.91 67.43 56.15
C LEU A 554 48.75 68.90 55.73
N ARG A 555 48.25 69.17 54.50
CA ARG A 555 48.04 70.54 54.01
C ARG A 555 47.04 71.33 54.85
N SER A 556 45.97 70.68 55.31
CA SER A 556 44.98 71.31 56.19
C SER A 556 45.55 71.67 57.55
N GLN A 557 46.38 70.79 58.13
CA GLN A 557 47.09 71.05 59.38
C GLN A 557 48.05 72.23 59.22
N TRP A 558 48.77 72.31 58.10
CA TRP A 558 49.68 73.41 57.81
C TRP A 558 49.01 74.78 57.66
N LEU A 559 47.90 74.85 56.90
CA LEU A 559 47.10 76.06 56.70
C LEU A 559 46.46 76.55 58.00
N SER A 560 46.04 75.64 58.87
CA SER A 560 45.46 75.98 60.18
C SER A 560 46.44 76.70 61.10
N LEU A 561 47.76 76.54 60.87
CA LEU A 561 48.84 77.14 61.65
C LEU A 561 49.47 78.38 60.97
N SER A 562 49.05 78.69 59.74
CA SER A 562 49.68 79.69 58.88
C SER A 562 48.63 80.67 58.34
N ALA A 563 48.02 81.47 59.21
CA ALA A 563 47.23 82.64 58.81
C ALA A 563 48.09 83.92 58.91
N PRO A 564 47.82 84.97 58.10
CA PRO A 564 48.65 86.17 58.07
C PRO A 564 48.49 86.95 59.39
N ALA A 565 49.62 87.22 60.05
CA ALA A 565 49.66 88.14 61.18
C ALA A 565 49.17 89.53 60.74
N LEU A 566 48.22 90.07 61.50
CA LEU A 566 48.06 91.53 61.63
C LEU A 566 49.42 92.08 62.10
N SER A 567 49.85 93.12 61.39
CA SER A 567 51.09 93.85 61.59
C SER A 567 51.29 94.26 63.05
N ASP A 568 52.58 94.25 63.42
CA ASP A 568 53.21 94.97 64.54
C ASP A 568 53.70 94.09 65.70
N SER A 569 54.74 93.30 65.43
CA SER A 569 55.85 93.20 66.38
C SER A 569 57.16 92.86 65.65
N GLN A 570 58.06 93.83 65.62
CA GLN A 570 59.48 93.60 65.35
C GLN A 570 60.03 92.64 66.40
N ASN A 571 60.43 91.43 66.01
CA ASN A 571 61.64 90.74 66.48
C ASN A 571 61.81 89.37 65.79
N SER A 572 62.92 89.23 65.08
CA SER A 572 63.74 88.02 64.90
C SER A 572 63.06 86.62 64.86
N THR A 573 62.49 86.20 63.71
CA THR A 573 62.35 84.79 63.25
C THR A 573 61.81 84.64 61.80
N GLY A 574 62.11 85.60 60.92
CA GLY A 574 61.58 85.61 59.53
C GLY A 574 62.13 84.51 58.62
N GLU A 575 63.41 84.13 58.76
CA GLU A 575 64.07 83.18 57.86
C GLU A 575 63.65 81.71 58.09
N GLN A 576 63.44 81.28 59.35
CA GLN A 576 63.05 79.90 59.66
C GLN A 576 61.63 79.53 59.19
N THR A 577 60.70 80.49 59.13
CA THR A 577 59.29 80.22 58.79
C THR A 577 59.08 80.04 57.28
N GLU A 578 59.82 80.79 56.45
CA GLU A 578 59.77 80.63 54.99
C GLU A 578 60.50 79.37 54.51
N GLU A 579 61.58 78.97 55.18
CA GLU A 579 62.31 77.72 54.88
C GLU A 579 61.45 76.48 55.15
N LEU A 580 60.75 76.44 56.29
CA LEU A 580 59.86 75.34 56.63
C LEU A 580 58.66 75.26 55.67
N GLN A 581 58.10 76.40 55.23
CA GLN A 581 57.05 76.46 54.21
C GLN A 581 57.52 75.83 52.89
N LYS A 582 58.68 76.24 52.38
CA LYS A 582 59.25 75.69 51.13
C LYS A 582 59.54 74.18 51.24
N ALA A 583 60.08 73.73 52.39
CA ALA A 583 60.37 72.33 52.63
C ALA A 583 59.10 71.46 52.68
N PHE A 584 58.04 71.96 53.31
CA PHE A 584 56.74 71.30 53.38
C PHE A 584 56.08 71.19 52.01
N ASP A 585 56.04 72.29 51.25
CA ASP A 585 55.44 72.33 49.91
C ASP A 585 56.16 71.38 48.95
N THR A 586 57.51 71.35 49.00
CA THR A 586 58.33 70.43 48.20
C THR A 586 58.04 68.97 48.53
N ALA A 587 57.92 68.63 49.81
CA ALA A 587 57.64 67.27 50.26
C ALA A 587 56.23 66.80 49.86
N LEU A 588 55.22 67.68 49.97
CA LEU A 588 53.86 67.36 49.53
C LEU A 588 53.73 67.22 48.02
N GLU A 589 54.40 68.06 47.22
CA GLU A 589 54.40 67.93 45.76
C GLU A 589 55.00 66.58 45.34
N LYS A 590 56.13 66.18 45.93
CA LYS A 590 56.75 64.87 45.66
C LYS A 590 55.86 63.70 46.11
N ALA A 591 55.15 63.83 47.24
CA ALA A 591 54.20 62.81 47.67
C ALA A 591 52.96 62.71 46.75
N PHE A 592 52.59 63.79 46.05
CA PHE A 592 51.40 63.86 45.19
C PHE A 592 51.62 63.36 43.76
N GLU A 593 52.87 63.30 43.30
CA GLU A 593 53.23 62.95 41.91
C GLU A 593 52.56 61.65 41.40
N PRO A 594 52.57 60.51 42.14
CA PRO A 594 51.86 59.30 41.70
C PRO A 594 50.33 59.44 41.65
N CYS A 595 49.77 60.29 42.50
CA CYS A 595 48.32 60.53 42.52
C CYS A 595 47.89 61.33 41.28
N ARG A 596 48.73 62.27 40.84
CA ARG A 596 48.48 63.10 39.66
C ARG A 596 48.32 62.25 38.40
N GLU A 597 49.20 61.29 38.18
CA GLU A 597 49.14 60.41 37.00
C GLU A 597 47.89 59.51 36.98
N HIS A 598 47.52 58.93 38.11
CA HIS A 598 46.34 58.06 38.20
C HIS A 598 45.02 58.82 37.97
N TYR A 599 44.86 59.99 38.60
CA TYR A 599 43.66 60.81 38.38
C TYR A 599 43.61 61.38 36.96
N ALA A 600 44.75 61.75 36.36
CA ALA A 600 44.81 62.15 34.96
C ALA A 600 44.30 61.05 34.00
N LYS A 601 44.62 59.77 34.26
CA LYS A 601 44.11 58.64 33.46
C LYS A 601 42.60 58.45 33.61
N LEU A 602 42.07 58.49 34.84
CA LEU A 602 40.63 58.36 35.08
C LEU A 602 39.84 59.52 34.47
N ASP A 603 40.36 60.74 34.55
CA ASP A 603 39.72 61.90 33.95
C ASP A 603 39.75 61.82 32.42
N ALA A 604 40.82 61.29 31.82
CA ALA A 604 40.88 61.01 30.38
C ALA A 604 39.84 59.94 29.95
N GLU A 605 39.67 58.86 30.72
CA GLU A 605 38.66 57.83 30.46
C GLU A 605 37.22 58.36 30.56
N ARG A 606 36.93 59.19 31.59
CA ARG A 606 35.63 59.85 31.74
C ARG A 606 35.36 60.84 30.62
N ALA A 607 36.37 61.62 30.21
CA ALA A 607 36.26 62.54 29.09
C ALA A 607 35.96 61.79 27.77
N ALA A 608 36.64 60.67 27.52
CA ALA A 608 36.36 59.82 26.37
C ALA A 608 34.93 59.22 26.41
N ALA A 609 34.48 58.74 27.57
CA ALA A 609 33.13 58.20 27.74
C ALA A 609 32.04 59.28 27.57
N LEU A 610 32.30 60.51 28.02
CA LEU A 610 31.44 61.67 27.86
C LEU A 610 31.30 62.05 26.38
N GLU A 611 32.41 62.14 25.64
CA GLU A 611 32.40 62.43 24.20
C GLU A 611 31.70 61.32 23.40
N LEU A 612 31.90 60.05 23.76
CA LEU A 612 31.16 58.94 23.15
C LEU A 612 29.65 59.07 23.35
N ARG A 613 29.19 59.37 24.58
CA ARG A 613 27.76 59.57 24.87
C ARG A 613 27.19 60.77 24.12
N ARG A 614 27.93 61.89 24.04
CA ARG A 614 27.55 63.06 23.22
C ARG A 614 27.41 62.67 21.74
N SER A 615 28.38 61.93 21.20
CA SER A 615 28.35 61.49 19.80
C SER A 615 27.13 60.62 19.47
N ILE A 616 26.67 59.79 20.42
CA ILE A 616 25.46 58.95 20.23
C ILE A 616 24.21 59.82 20.17
N ILE A 617 24.12 60.87 20.99
CA ILE A 617 23.00 61.81 20.99
C ILE A 617 22.99 62.62 19.69
N VAL A 618 24.16 63.10 19.23
CA VAL A 618 24.30 63.78 17.94
C VAL A 618 23.86 62.87 16.81
N LYS A 619 24.35 61.63 16.76
CA LYS A 619 23.92 60.63 15.77
C LYS A 619 22.42 60.34 15.79
N ALA A 620 21.77 60.46 16.95
CA ALA A 620 20.31 60.30 17.06
C ALA A 620 19.56 61.56 16.59
N LYS A 621 20.13 62.75 16.76
CA LYS A 621 19.57 64.03 16.28
C LYS A 621 19.69 64.17 14.75
N ASP A 622 20.79 63.67 14.19
CA ASP A 622 21.09 63.73 12.76
C ASP A 622 20.36 62.64 11.95
N ILE A 623 19.51 61.83 12.59
CA ILE A 623 18.66 60.88 11.88
C ILE A 623 17.66 61.67 11.04
N ASP A 624 17.71 61.45 9.73
CA ASP A 624 16.79 62.06 8.78
C ASP A 624 15.33 61.74 9.17
N PRO A 625 14.45 62.74 9.34
CA PRO A 625 13.02 62.53 9.58
C PRO A 625 12.35 61.59 8.57
N ASP A 626 12.85 61.54 7.34
CA ASP A 626 12.32 60.70 6.25
C ASP A 626 12.91 59.28 6.23
N THR A 627 13.73 58.91 7.22
CA THR A 627 14.30 57.56 7.34
C THR A 627 13.18 56.50 7.40
N PRO A 628 13.23 55.45 6.56
CA PRO A 628 12.22 54.39 6.60
C PRO A 628 12.10 53.78 8.01
N PRO A 629 10.89 53.60 8.56
CA PRO A 629 10.71 53.11 9.93
C PRO A 629 11.40 51.77 10.24
N SER A 630 11.56 50.91 9.22
CA SER A 630 12.27 49.62 9.32
C SER A 630 13.78 49.78 9.52
N GLU A 631 14.39 50.76 8.88
CA GLU A 631 15.80 51.12 9.03
C GLU A 631 16.02 51.91 10.32
N LEU A 632 15.12 52.85 10.62
CA LEU A 632 15.08 53.59 11.88
C LEU A 632 15.09 52.67 13.09
N SER A 633 14.29 51.59 13.09
CA SER A 633 14.29 50.60 14.17
C SER A 633 15.66 49.97 14.41
N LYS A 634 16.39 49.62 13.34
CA LYS A 634 17.73 49.00 13.45
C LYS A 634 18.77 50.00 13.96
N ILE A 635 18.69 51.25 13.49
CA ILE A 635 19.58 52.34 13.92
C ILE A 635 19.37 52.61 15.42
N LEU A 636 18.13 52.76 15.86
CA LEU A 636 17.79 52.99 17.28
C LEU A 636 18.25 51.84 18.18
N ASP A 637 18.07 50.58 17.76
CA ASP A 637 18.56 49.43 18.53
C ASP A 637 20.08 49.44 18.69
N ARG A 638 20.81 49.82 17.63
CA ARG A 638 22.28 49.94 17.67
C ARG A 638 22.71 51.09 18.59
N LEU A 639 22.12 52.27 18.46
CA LEU A 639 22.44 53.43 19.31
C LEU A 639 22.10 53.15 20.77
N ALA A 640 20.96 52.50 21.07
CA ALA A 640 20.59 52.10 22.42
C ALA A 640 21.56 51.07 23.02
N LYS A 641 22.10 50.14 22.21
CA LYS A 641 23.17 49.22 22.66
C LYS A 641 24.47 49.97 22.96
N GLN A 642 24.90 50.86 22.07
CA GLN A 642 26.10 51.69 22.27
C GLN A 642 25.97 52.57 23.52
N TRP A 643 24.82 53.19 23.73
CA TRP A 643 24.52 54.02 24.90
C TRP A 643 24.69 53.27 26.23
N ARG A 644 24.29 52.00 26.27
CA ARG A 644 24.44 51.14 27.46
C ARG A 644 25.88 50.67 27.68
N ALA A 645 26.69 50.59 26.63
CA ALA A 645 28.07 50.09 26.69
C ALA A 645 29.12 51.17 27.04
N CYS A 646 28.76 52.46 27.04
CA CYS A 646 29.70 53.54 27.39
C CYS A 646 30.12 53.49 28.88
N GLY A 647 31.38 53.85 29.15
CA GLY A 647 31.98 53.90 30.48
C GLY A 647 31.37 54.95 31.44
N GLN A 648 32.02 55.13 32.59
CA GLN A 648 31.56 56.06 33.63
C GLN A 648 31.81 57.52 33.21
N VAL A 649 30.87 58.38 33.58
CA VAL A 649 30.91 59.84 33.36
C VAL A 649 30.53 60.50 34.68
N GLU A 650 30.93 61.76 34.89
CA GLU A 650 30.50 62.54 36.04
C GLU A 650 28.97 62.60 36.15
N LYS A 651 28.46 62.60 37.40
CA LYS A 651 27.02 62.45 37.66
C LYS A 651 26.19 63.56 37.02
N GLN A 652 26.66 64.81 37.08
CA GLN A 652 25.93 65.95 36.50
C GLN A 652 25.84 65.82 34.96
N ASP A 653 26.95 65.52 34.31
CA ASP A 653 27.00 65.32 32.86
C ASP A 653 26.17 64.12 32.42
N TYR A 654 26.19 63.01 33.16
CA TYR A 654 25.39 61.83 32.84
C TYR A 654 23.88 62.11 32.94
N GLU A 655 23.42 62.78 33.99
CA GLU A 655 22.01 63.15 34.15
C GLU A 655 21.54 64.09 33.03
N GLN A 656 22.37 65.07 32.64
CA GLN A 656 22.08 65.94 31.50
C GLN A 656 22.01 65.14 30.19
N LEU A 657 23.04 64.36 29.87
CA LEU A 657 23.10 63.53 28.65
C LEU A 657 21.94 62.53 28.59
N LYS A 658 21.51 61.97 29.74
CA LYS A 658 20.36 61.07 29.83
C LYS A 658 19.05 61.77 29.49
N GLN A 659 18.85 63.01 29.94
CA GLN A 659 17.69 63.82 29.59
C GLN A 659 17.69 64.14 28.09
N GLU A 660 18.83 64.56 27.54
CA GLU A 660 19.00 64.84 26.11
C GLU A 660 18.77 63.59 25.24
N TRP A 661 19.36 62.45 25.61
CA TRP A 661 19.11 61.16 24.95
C TRP A 661 17.62 60.81 24.98
N LYS A 662 16.94 60.94 26.13
CA LYS A 662 15.51 60.67 26.25
C LYS A 662 14.68 61.59 25.35
N ALA A 663 15.00 62.87 25.29
CA ALA A 663 14.29 63.86 24.48
C ALA A 663 14.33 63.52 22.98
N VAL A 664 15.48 63.04 22.48
CA VAL A 664 15.66 62.67 21.07
C VAL A 664 15.13 61.27 20.77
N ASN A 665 15.39 60.29 21.62
CA ASN A 665 15.02 58.89 21.38
C ASN A 665 13.51 58.63 21.56
N SER A 666 12.79 59.39 22.40
CA SER A 666 11.36 59.10 22.66
C SER A 666 10.47 59.32 21.43
N PRO A 667 10.56 60.44 20.68
CA PRO A 667 9.82 60.61 19.43
C PRO A 667 10.16 59.55 18.38
N LEU A 668 11.45 59.24 18.18
CA LEU A 668 11.89 58.24 17.20
C LEU A 668 11.37 56.83 17.56
N GLN A 669 11.36 56.47 18.85
CA GLN A 669 10.74 55.22 19.30
C GLN A 669 9.23 55.21 19.11
N LYS A 670 8.55 56.35 19.18
CA LYS A 670 7.11 56.45 18.91
C LYS A 670 6.81 56.10 17.45
N THR A 671 7.55 56.67 16.51
CA THR A 671 7.43 56.37 15.07
C THR A 671 7.62 54.87 14.78
N VAL A 672 8.63 54.24 15.39
CA VAL A 672 8.85 52.79 15.25
C VAL A 672 7.69 51.97 15.82
N ARG A 673 7.10 52.37 16.95
CA ARG A 673 5.94 51.68 17.54
C ARG A 673 4.68 51.82 16.68
N GLU A 674 4.43 53.01 16.14
CA GLU A 674 3.29 53.26 15.23
C GLU A 674 3.42 52.41 13.97
N TRP A 675 4.61 52.33 13.37
CA TRP A 675 4.89 51.44 12.24
C TRP A 675 4.71 49.95 12.58
N GLN A 676 5.18 49.49 13.74
CA GLN A 676 4.96 48.10 14.20
C GLN A 676 3.47 47.79 14.38
N SER A 677 2.69 48.74 14.91
CA SER A 677 1.24 48.61 15.08
C SER A 677 0.50 48.56 13.73
N GLN A 678 0.93 49.34 12.73
CA GLN A 678 0.39 49.25 11.38
C GLN A 678 0.71 47.90 10.73
N ASN A 679 1.94 47.40 10.87
CA ASN A 679 2.32 46.07 10.39
C ASN A 679 1.51 44.95 11.07
N GLN A 680 1.22 45.09 12.36
CA GLN A 680 0.35 44.17 13.10
C GLN A 680 -1.04 44.11 12.48
N ALA A 681 -1.64 45.27 12.18
CA ALA A 681 -2.97 45.33 11.54
C ALA A 681 -2.97 44.72 10.13
N LEU A 682 -1.94 45.01 9.32
CA LEU A 682 -1.79 44.41 7.99
C LEU A 682 -1.64 42.88 8.06
N LYS A 683 -0.81 42.38 8.98
CA LYS A 683 -0.63 40.93 9.18
C LYS A 683 -1.88 40.25 9.72
N GLN A 684 -2.63 40.89 10.61
CA GLN A 684 -3.94 40.38 11.04
C GLN A 684 -4.91 40.27 9.86
N ALA A 685 -4.98 41.29 9.00
CA ALA A 685 -5.82 41.23 7.80
C ALA A 685 -5.44 40.08 6.85
N LEU A 686 -4.14 39.73 6.76
CA LEU A 686 -3.72 38.54 6.00
C LEU A 686 -4.18 37.23 6.65
N VAL A 687 -4.15 37.13 7.99
CA VAL A 687 -4.73 35.97 8.71
C VAL A 687 -6.20 35.82 8.37
N ASP A 688 -6.97 36.91 8.41
CA ASP A 688 -8.40 36.90 8.13
C ASP A 688 -8.69 36.53 6.66
N LYS A 689 -7.87 37.03 5.72
CA LYS A 689 -7.97 36.64 4.29
C LYS A 689 -7.69 35.15 4.07
N VAL A 690 -6.66 34.59 4.71
CA VAL A 690 -6.37 33.14 4.61
C VAL A 690 -7.51 32.33 5.24
N ASP A 691 -8.12 32.82 6.32
CA ASP A 691 -9.27 32.16 6.93
C ASP A 691 -10.47 32.08 5.98
N ALA A 692 -10.75 33.16 5.24
CA ALA A 692 -11.81 33.15 4.24
C ALA A 692 -11.58 32.13 3.11
N LEU A 693 -10.32 31.82 2.76
CA LEU A 693 -9.98 30.81 1.76
C LEU A 693 -10.36 29.38 2.20
N GLN A 694 -10.60 29.15 3.50
CA GLN A 694 -11.09 27.85 3.96
C GLN A 694 -12.47 27.50 3.43
N SER A 695 -13.25 28.49 2.98
CA SER A 695 -14.60 28.31 2.42
C SER A 695 -14.65 28.46 0.90
N ALA A 696 -13.51 28.64 0.23
CA ALA A 696 -13.47 28.77 -1.23
C ALA A 696 -13.90 27.46 -1.92
N GLU A 697 -14.66 27.60 -3.02
CA GLU A 697 -15.09 26.47 -3.85
C GLU A 697 -14.03 26.11 -4.90
N ASP A 698 -13.39 27.12 -5.49
CA ASP A 698 -12.28 26.94 -6.44
C ASP A 698 -10.96 26.75 -5.70
N MET A 699 -10.46 25.52 -5.76
CA MET A 699 -9.27 25.08 -5.03
C MET A 699 -7.97 25.56 -5.66
N GLU A 700 -7.93 25.75 -6.99
CA GLU A 700 -6.73 26.29 -7.65
C GLU A 700 -6.61 27.79 -7.39
N ALA A 701 -7.73 28.51 -7.48
CA ALA A 701 -7.79 29.90 -7.07
C ALA A 701 -7.45 30.07 -5.59
N ALA A 702 -7.93 29.18 -4.71
CA ALA A 702 -7.60 29.19 -3.29
C ALA A 702 -6.11 28.92 -3.03
N ALA A 703 -5.50 27.96 -3.73
CA ALA A 703 -4.07 27.66 -3.62
C ALA A 703 -3.19 28.85 -4.05
N GLN A 704 -3.52 29.46 -5.20
CA GLN A 704 -2.81 30.64 -5.70
C GLN A 704 -2.98 31.84 -4.79
N SER A 705 -4.19 32.05 -4.26
CA SER A 705 -4.48 33.12 -3.31
C SER A 705 -3.72 32.92 -2.00
N ALA A 706 -3.70 31.70 -1.44
CA ALA A 706 -2.94 31.38 -0.23
C ALA A 706 -1.43 31.62 -0.42
N GLN A 707 -0.88 31.22 -1.58
CA GLN A 707 0.52 31.46 -1.91
C GLN A 707 0.83 32.96 -2.08
N THR A 708 -0.08 33.72 -2.67
CA THR A 708 0.03 35.18 -2.79
C THR A 708 0.02 35.85 -1.42
N LEU A 709 -0.89 35.45 -0.52
CA LEU A 709 -0.94 35.95 0.86
C LEU A 709 0.34 35.61 1.64
N GLN A 710 0.95 34.45 1.39
CA GLN A 710 2.26 34.11 1.99
C GLN A 710 3.39 35.01 1.46
N GLN A 711 3.33 35.43 0.20
CA GLN A 711 4.28 36.39 -0.36
C GLN A 711 4.06 37.80 0.22
N GLU A 712 2.80 38.25 0.30
CA GLU A 712 2.42 39.52 0.95
C GLU A 712 2.90 39.56 2.40
N TRP A 713 2.75 38.46 3.16
CA TRP A 713 3.24 38.36 4.53
C TRP A 713 4.73 38.68 4.67
N LYS A 714 5.56 38.16 3.75
CA LYS A 714 7.02 38.36 3.75
C LYS A 714 7.41 39.79 3.40
N GLN A 715 6.56 40.51 2.68
CA GLN A 715 6.78 41.90 2.31
C GLN A 715 6.43 42.87 3.45
N ILE A 716 5.52 42.49 4.35
CA ILE A 716 5.18 43.29 5.53
C ILE A 716 6.31 43.23 6.56
N GLY A 717 6.69 44.40 7.09
CA GLY A 717 7.69 44.53 8.15
C GLY A 717 7.31 43.81 9.45
N HIS A 718 8.24 43.78 10.41
CA HIS A 718 8.02 43.13 11.69
C HIS A 718 6.95 43.87 12.52
N ALA A 719 6.02 43.12 13.14
CA ALA A 719 4.99 43.65 14.04
C ALA A 719 5.44 43.75 15.51
N GLY A 720 6.73 43.57 15.78
CA GLY A 720 7.28 43.48 17.14
C GLY A 720 7.32 42.05 17.66
N LYS A 721 8.26 41.77 18.57
CA LYS A 721 8.67 40.39 18.92
C LYS A 721 7.51 39.49 19.38
N ARG A 722 6.58 40.03 20.17
CA ARG A 722 5.46 39.26 20.73
C ARG A 722 4.36 39.02 19.70
N GLU A 723 3.88 40.08 19.05
CA GLU A 723 2.76 40.00 18.12
C GLU A 723 3.13 39.26 16.84
N GLU A 724 4.35 39.41 16.33
CA GLU A 724 4.82 38.66 15.17
C GLU A 724 4.77 37.15 15.41
N SER A 725 5.27 36.67 16.55
CA SER A 725 5.29 35.23 16.84
C SER A 725 3.86 34.67 16.94
N ARG A 726 2.93 35.44 17.50
CA ARG A 726 1.52 35.06 17.57
C ARG A 726 0.87 35.03 16.19
N LEU A 727 0.93 36.14 15.45
CA LEU A 727 0.28 36.28 14.16
C LEU A 727 0.86 35.30 13.13
N TRP A 728 2.17 35.03 13.18
CA TRP A 728 2.79 34.02 12.30
C TRP A 728 2.27 32.61 12.59
N ALA A 729 2.11 32.25 13.87
CA ALA A 729 1.54 30.95 14.23
C ALA A 729 0.09 30.81 13.76
N GLU A 730 -0.72 31.87 13.90
CA GLU A 730 -2.11 31.91 13.43
C GLU A 730 -2.18 31.83 11.89
N PHE A 731 -1.42 32.67 11.18
CA PHE A 731 -1.34 32.68 9.71
C PHE A 731 -0.93 31.30 9.17
N LYS A 732 0.15 30.74 9.71
CA LYS A 732 0.67 29.45 9.26
C LYS A 732 -0.36 28.34 9.47
N LYS A 733 -1.02 28.31 10.64
CA LYS A 733 -2.05 27.31 10.93
C LYS A 733 -3.19 27.35 9.90
N ARG A 734 -3.77 28.53 9.64
CA ARG A 734 -4.88 28.68 8.67
C ARG A 734 -4.44 28.32 7.25
N ASN A 735 -3.22 28.70 6.89
CA ASN A 735 -2.66 28.40 5.58
C ASN A 735 -2.42 26.89 5.39
N ASP A 736 -1.89 26.22 6.41
CA ASP A 736 -1.70 24.76 6.41
C ASP A 736 -3.06 24.02 6.29
N GLU A 737 -4.11 24.52 6.95
CA GLU A 737 -5.48 23.98 6.83
C GLU A 737 -6.03 24.07 5.39
N VAL A 738 -5.80 25.18 4.68
CA VAL A 738 -6.19 25.34 3.26
C VAL A 738 -5.46 24.33 2.37
N PHE A 739 -4.13 24.18 2.53
CA PHE A 739 -3.35 23.24 1.72
C PHE A 739 -3.69 21.77 2.03
N GLU A 740 -3.99 21.42 3.27
CA GLU A 740 -4.40 20.05 3.63
C GLU A 740 -5.78 19.72 3.03
N ARG A 741 -6.72 20.67 2.98
CA ARG A 741 -8.00 20.51 2.26
C ARG A 741 -7.77 20.29 0.76
N ILE A 742 -6.90 21.06 0.12
CA ILE A 742 -6.56 20.90 -1.30
C ILE A 742 -5.94 19.52 -1.56
N LYS A 743 -5.03 19.09 -0.69
CA LYS A 743 -4.36 17.79 -0.80
C LYS A 743 -5.34 16.63 -0.63
N SER A 744 -6.24 16.69 0.35
CA SER A 744 -7.23 15.62 0.59
C SER A 744 -8.21 15.50 -0.58
N GLN A 745 -8.65 16.61 -1.16
CA GLN A 745 -9.56 16.61 -2.30
C GLN A 745 -8.89 16.16 -3.59
N ARG A 746 -7.65 16.57 -3.86
CA ARG A 746 -6.84 16.02 -4.99
C ARG A 746 -6.65 14.51 -4.86
N LYS A 747 -6.43 14.01 -3.64
CA LYS A 747 -6.34 12.57 -3.38
C LYS A 747 -7.68 11.87 -3.68
N ALA A 748 -8.81 12.44 -3.26
CA ALA A 748 -10.13 11.90 -3.56
C ALA A 748 -10.40 11.87 -5.08
N GLN A 749 -10.07 12.94 -5.80
CA GLN A 749 -10.22 13.03 -7.25
C GLN A 749 -9.34 12.00 -7.98
N ASN A 750 -8.07 11.85 -7.59
CA ASN A 750 -7.18 10.83 -8.15
C ASN A 750 -7.68 9.41 -7.89
N ASN A 751 -8.22 9.14 -6.70
CA ASN A 751 -8.83 7.85 -6.39
C ASN A 751 -10.07 7.58 -7.26
N ALA A 752 -10.92 8.59 -7.47
CA ALA A 752 -12.07 8.47 -8.37
C ALA A 752 -11.64 8.18 -9.82
N PHE A 753 -10.62 8.87 -10.34
CA PHE A 753 -10.06 8.57 -11.66
C PHE A 753 -9.44 7.17 -11.73
N ALA A 754 -8.77 6.70 -10.67
CA ALA A 754 -8.21 5.36 -10.63
C ALA A 754 -9.29 4.28 -10.67
N GLN A 755 -10.35 4.43 -9.86
CA GLN A 755 -11.51 3.52 -9.87
C GLN A 755 -12.21 3.50 -11.23
N ARG A 756 -12.41 4.67 -11.85
CA ARG A 756 -12.98 4.79 -13.20
C ARG A 756 -12.10 4.07 -14.24
N ALA A 757 -10.80 4.28 -14.20
CA ALA A 757 -9.86 3.61 -15.10
C ALA A 757 -9.86 2.08 -14.89
N GLU A 758 -9.97 1.60 -13.66
CA GLU A 758 -10.12 0.16 -13.37
C GLU A 758 -11.43 -0.41 -13.93
N ALA A 759 -12.54 0.32 -13.80
CA ALA A 759 -13.81 -0.09 -14.38
C ALA A 759 -13.73 -0.19 -15.92
N LEU A 760 -13.09 0.78 -16.58
CA LEU A 760 -12.85 0.74 -18.03
C LEU A 760 -11.94 -0.42 -18.44
N VAL A 761 -10.90 -0.72 -17.67
CA VAL A 761 -10.03 -1.89 -17.91
C VAL A 761 -10.79 -3.20 -17.74
N ALA A 762 -11.73 -3.28 -16.78
CA ALA A 762 -12.59 -4.44 -16.61
C ALA A 762 -13.52 -4.65 -17.81
N ILE A 763 -14.10 -3.57 -18.37
CA ILE A 763 -14.88 -3.64 -19.61
C ILE A 763 -14.00 -4.18 -20.75
N LEU A 764 -12.79 -3.63 -20.95
CA LEU A 764 -11.84 -4.10 -21.98
C LEU A 764 -11.50 -5.59 -21.85
N ALA A 765 -11.38 -6.10 -20.63
CA ALA A 765 -11.08 -7.52 -20.39
C ALA A 765 -12.24 -8.46 -20.78
N SER A 766 -13.46 -7.94 -20.87
CA SER A 766 -14.66 -8.71 -21.24
C SER A 766 -14.98 -8.71 -22.74
N ILE A 767 -14.31 -7.86 -23.53
CA ILE A 767 -14.56 -7.76 -24.97
C ILE A 767 -13.99 -9.00 -25.67
N ALA A 768 -14.88 -9.76 -26.32
CA ALA A 768 -14.51 -10.93 -27.12
C ALA A 768 -13.75 -10.50 -28.38
N VAL A 769 -12.60 -11.12 -28.62
CA VAL A 769 -11.68 -10.76 -29.72
C VAL A 769 -12.21 -11.31 -31.06
N GLU A 770 -12.93 -12.41 -30.98
CA GLU A 770 -13.55 -13.19 -32.05
C GLU A 770 -14.91 -12.64 -32.53
N ALA A 771 -15.45 -11.61 -31.86
CA ALA A 771 -16.71 -10.98 -32.25
C ALA A 771 -16.62 -10.35 -33.65
N ASP A 772 -17.74 -10.23 -34.35
CA ASP A 772 -17.83 -9.48 -35.60
C ASP A 772 -17.47 -7.99 -35.39
N GLU A 773 -17.18 -7.27 -36.47
CA GLU A 773 -16.68 -5.89 -36.40
C GLU A 773 -17.66 -4.92 -35.72
N ASP A 774 -18.96 -5.09 -35.97
CA ASP A 774 -19.99 -4.22 -35.39
C ASP A 774 -20.13 -4.47 -33.89
N THR A 775 -20.12 -5.74 -33.47
CA THR A 775 -20.17 -6.11 -32.04
C THR A 775 -18.92 -5.67 -31.29
N TYR A 776 -17.73 -5.83 -31.87
CA TYR A 776 -16.46 -5.40 -31.25
C TYR A 776 -16.38 -3.88 -31.10
N SER A 777 -16.69 -3.13 -32.18
CA SER A 777 -16.70 -1.67 -32.15
C SER A 777 -17.70 -1.13 -31.14
N SER A 778 -18.90 -1.71 -31.09
CA SER A 778 -19.94 -1.32 -30.14
C SER A 778 -19.53 -1.58 -28.68
N ALA A 779 -18.82 -2.66 -28.40
CA ALA A 779 -18.33 -2.99 -27.07
C ALA A 779 -17.14 -2.10 -26.62
N LEU A 780 -16.34 -1.60 -27.58
CA LEU A 780 -15.19 -0.73 -27.30
C LEU A 780 -15.62 0.73 -27.05
N LYS A 781 -16.70 1.18 -27.70
CA LYS A 781 -17.17 2.57 -27.67
C LYS A 781 -17.38 3.17 -26.25
N PRO A 782 -18.01 2.48 -25.28
CA PRO A 782 -18.14 3.00 -23.91
C PRO A 782 -16.78 3.25 -23.22
N VAL A 783 -15.75 2.50 -23.61
CA VAL A 783 -14.39 2.70 -23.08
C VAL A 783 -13.74 3.93 -23.69
N GLU A 784 -13.92 4.15 -24.99
CA GLU A 784 -13.43 5.34 -25.69
C GLU A 784 -14.10 6.62 -25.18
N ASP A 785 -15.41 6.59 -24.97
CA ASP A 785 -16.18 7.71 -24.41
C ASP A 785 -15.71 8.03 -22.97
N GLY A 786 -15.53 7.01 -22.12
CA GLY A 786 -15.04 7.18 -20.75
C GLY A 786 -13.58 7.67 -20.66
N LEU A 787 -12.82 7.57 -21.74
CA LEU A 787 -11.41 7.96 -21.81
C LEU A 787 -11.22 9.49 -21.81
N ALA A 788 -12.23 10.24 -22.28
CA ALA A 788 -12.25 11.71 -22.26
C ALA A 788 -12.32 12.28 -20.83
N GLU A 789 -12.90 11.53 -19.89
CA GLU A 789 -13.04 11.91 -18.47
C GLU A 789 -11.76 11.65 -17.66
N LEU A 790 -10.83 10.86 -18.20
CA LEU A 790 -9.57 10.51 -17.56
C LEU A 790 -8.44 11.44 -17.99
N THR A 791 -7.55 11.75 -17.05
CA THR A 791 -6.36 12.58 -17.31
C THR A 791 -5.06 11.89 -16.86
N GLY A 792 -3.95 12.22 -17.52
CA GLY A 792 -2.62 11.78 -17.12
C GLY A 792 -2.42 10.27 -17.16
N ALA A 793 -1.77 9.72 -16.12
CA ALA A 793 -1.36 8.32 -16.07
C ALA A 793 -2.53 7.31 -16.18
N ASN A 794 -3.69 7.64 -15.60
CA ASN A 794 -4.88 6.77 -15.67
C ASN A 794 -5.41 6.65 -17.09
N ARG A 795 -5.40 7.75 -17.86
CA ARG A 795 -5.76 7.75 -19.29
C ARG A 795 -4.79 6.87 -20.09
N THR A 796 -3.48 7.10 -19.93
CA THR A 796 -2.44 6.32 -20.62
C THR A 796 -2.52 4.83 -20.30
N LYS A 797 -2.90 4.46 -19.06
CA LYS A 797 -3.11 3.05 -18.67
C LYS A 797 -4.22 2.40 -19.50
N VAL A 798 -5.35 3.06 -19.68
CA VAL A 798 -6.48 2.55 -20.46
C VAL A 798 -6.12 2.50 -21.96
N GLU A 799 -5.49 3.55 -22.50
CA GLU A 799 -5.03 3.59 -23.91
C GLU A 799 -4.09 2.43 -24.25
N ARG A 800 -3.17 2.07 -23.35
CA ARG A 800 -2.30 0.89 -23.52
C ARG A 800 -3.10 -0.40 -23.58
N LYS A 801 -4.14 -0.55 -22.76
CA LYS A 801 -5.00 -1.75 -22.77
C LYS A 801 -5.86 -1.86 -24.02
N ILE A 802 -6.35 -0.74 -24.55
CA ILE A 802 -7.02 -0.70 -25.87
C ILE A 802 -6.06 -1.19 -26.94
N SER A 803 -4.84 -0.64 -27.00
CA SER A 803 -3.82 -1.05 -27.98
C SER A 803 -3.45 -2.54 -27.86
N GLU A 804 -3.34 -3.07 -26.64
CA GLU A 804 -3.10 -4.51 -26.42
C GLU A 804 -4.25 -5.38 -26.92
N LEU A 805 -5.50 -4.98 -26.68
CA LEU A 805 -6.69 -5.70 -27.14
C LEU A 805 -6.79 -5.67 -28.67
N ASN A 806 -6.56 -4.51 -29.29
CA ASN A 806 -6.54 -4.37 -30.76
C ASN A 806 -5.46 -5.26 -31.39
N ARG A 807 -4.26 -5.33 -30.80
CA ARG A 807 -3.20 -6.23 -31.28
C ARG A 807 -3.61 -7.71 -31.20
N LYS A 808 -4.32 -8.10 -30.13
CA LYS A 808 -4.86 -9.47 -30.00
C LYS A 808 -5.89 -9.76 -31.08
N ARG A 809 -6.78 -8.81 -31.40
CA ARG A 809 -7.76 -8.93 -32.49
C ARG A 809 -7.10 -9.07 -33.84
N GLU A 810 -6.11 -8.24 -34.14
CA GLU A 810 -5.38 -8.34 -35.39
C GLU A 810 -4.69 -9.70 -35.56
N ASN A 811 -4.07 -10.22 -34.49
CA ASN A 811 -3.46 -11.55 -34.50
C ASN A 811 -4.51 -12.65 -34.72
N TYR A 812 -5.64 -12.61 -34.00
CA TYR A 812 -6.73 -13.57 -34.16
C TYR A 812 -7.28 -13.59 -35.59
N LEU A 813 -7.56 -12.42 -36.17
CA LEU A 813 -8.04 -12.30 -37.54
C LEU A 813 -7.03 -12.86 -38.54
N ARG A 814 -5.73 -12.64 -38.31
CA ARG A 814 -4.65 -13.17 -39.14
C ARG A 814 -4.53 -14.69 -39.04
N GLU A 815 -4.64 -15.26 -37.84
CA GLU A 815 -4.64 -16.71 -37.62
C GLU A 815 -5.84 -17.38 -38.30
N ASN A 816 -7.05 -16.86 -38.09
CA ASN A 816 -8.28 -17.36 -38.71
C ASN A 816 -8.20 -17.28 -40.25
N LEU A 817 -7.65 -16.19 -40.79
CA LEU A 817 -7.43 -16.05 -42.24
C LEU A 817 -6.42 -17.08 -42.77
N ASN A 818 -5.34 -17.37 -42.02
CA ASN A 818 -4.39 -18.41 -42.37
C ASN A 818 -5.03 -19.80 -42.30
N GLU A 819 -5.76 -20.13 -41.24
CA GLU A 819 -6.49 -21.40 -41.10
C GLU A 819 -7.44 -21.65 -42.27
N ARG A 820 -8.18 -20.61 -42.72
CA ARG A 820 -9.03 -20.70 -43.90
C ARG A 820 -8.25 -21.01 -45.18
N LYS A 821 -7.05 -20.44 -45.37
CA LYS A 821 -6.18 -20.75 -46.50
C LYS A 821 -5.73 -22.20 -46.47
N THR A 822 -5.32 -22.69 -45.30
CA THR A 822 -4.89 -24.09 -45.11
C THR A 822 -6.06 -25.05 -45.34
N ALA A 823 -7.25 -24.75 -44.83
CA ALA A 823 -8.45 -25.55 -45.02
C ALA A 823 -8.85 -25.63 -46.50
N ARG A 824 -8.76 -24.52 -47.25
CA ARG A 824 -8.96 -24.51 -48.71
C ARG A 824 -7.93 -25.38 -49.42
N ALA A 825 -6.66 -25.26 -49.07
CA ALA A 825 -5.59 -26.08 -49.63
C ALA A 825 -5.82 -27.58 -49.42
N GLN A 826 -6.14 -27.97 -48.19
CA GLN A 826 -6.46 -29.36 -47.85
C GLN A 826 -7.70 -29.85 -48.59
N ALA A 827 -8.77 -29.03 -48.66
CA ALA A 827 -9.98 -29.39 -49.41
C ALA A 827 -9.71 -29.60 -50.91
N LEU A 828 -8.86 -28.77 -51.54
CA LEU A 828 -8.46 -28.98 -52.93
C LEU A 828 -7.60 -30.23 -53.10
N ILE A 829 -6.64 -30.47 -52.19
CA ILE A 829 -5.79 -31.67 -52.21
C ILE A 829 -6.66 -32.94 -52.11
N SER A 830 -7.62 -32.97 -51.17
CA SER A 830 -8.56 -34.09 -51.03
C SER A 830 -9.34 -34.32 -52.32
N LEU A 831 -9.89 -33.27 -52.94
CA LEU A 831 -10.62 -33.36 -54.20
C LEU A 831 -9.75 -33.83 -55.38
N LEU A 832 -8.46 -33.50 -55.37
CA LEU A 832 -7.52 -33.91 -56.40
C LEU A 832 -7.00 -35.35 -56.22
N GLN A 833 -6.93 -35.84 -54.99
CA GLN A 833 -6.46 -37.19 -54.66
C GLN A 833 -7.59 -38.23 -54.65
N ASN A 834 -8.73 -37.92 -54.03
CA ASN A 834 -9.86 -38.83 -53.81
C ASN A 834 -11.20 -38.08 -54.04
N ASN A 835 -11.76 -38.18 -55.24
CA ASN A 835 -13.02 -37.52 -55.60
C ASN A 835 -14.25 -38.38 -55.25
N GLU A 836 -14.38 -38.78 -53.98
CA GLU A 836 -15.53 -39.59 -53.53
C GLU A 836 -16.82 -38.75 -53.48
N PRO A 837 -17.96 -39.26 -53.99
CA PRO A 837 -19.20 -38.49 -54.06
C PRO A 837 -19.73 -37.99 -52.71
N GLY A 838 -19.42 -38.69 -51.61
CA GLY A 838 -19.95 -38.39 -50.27
C GLY A 838 -19.29 -37.19 -49.58
N GLU A 839 -18.02 -36.89 -49.90
CA GLU A 839 -17.23 -35.81 -49.24
C GLU A 839 -17.02 -34.60 -50.17
N ARG A 840 -17.32 -34.76 -51.46
CA ARG A 840 -17.11 -33.75 -52.50
C ARG A 840 -17.82 -32.42 -52.23
N GLU A 841 -19.09 -32.47 -51.81
CA GLU A 841 -19.89 -31.26 -51.57
C GLU A 841 -19.34 -30.43 -50.41
N ALA A 842 -18.87 -31.08 -49.34
CA ALA A 842 -18.24 -30.41 -48.20
C ALA A 842 -16.91 -29.74 -48.58
N HIS A 843 -16.05 -30.42 -49.35
CA HIS A 843 -14.79 -29.83 -49.81
C HIS A 843 -14.99 -28.68 -50.80
N LEU A 844 -16.02 -28.74 -51.66
CA LEU A 844 -16.38 -27.65 -52.57
C LEU A 844 -16.88 -26.40 -51.82
N GLU A 845 -17.61 -26.59 -50.70
CA GLU A 845 -18.05 -25.49 -49.84
C GLU A 845 -16.85 -24.79 -49.18
N ILE A 846 -15.89 -25.55 -48.66
CA ILE A 846 -14.65 -25.01 -48.04
C ILE A 846 -13.80 -24.24 -49.05
N LEU A 847 -13.68 -24.74 -50.29
CA LEU A 847 -12.94 -24.09 -51.39
C LEU A 847 -13.47 -22.71 -51.76
N GLY A 848 -14.76 -22.46 -51.54
CA GLY A 848 -15.45 -21.24 -51.93
C GLY A 848 -15.77 -21.16 -53.42
N LYS A 849 -16.58 -20.16 -53.80
CA LYS A 849 -17.26 -20.06 -55.11
C LYS A 849 -16.32 -20.04 -56.32
N ARG A 850 -15.18 -19.34 -56.25
CA ARG A 850 -14.21 -19.23 -57.36
C ARG A 850 -13.62 -20.60 -57.70
N TRP A 851 -13.00 -21.24 -56.70
CA TRP A 851 -12.28 -22.49 -56.90
C TRP A 851 -13.20 -23.69 -57.15
N SER A 852 -14.35 -23.74 -56.48
CA SER A 852 -15.38 -24.74 -56.77
C SER A 852 -15.89 -24.63 -58.21
N SER A 853 -16.10 -23.42 -58.73
CA SER A 853 -16.50 -23.21 -60.13
C SER A 853 -15.42 -23.64 -61.13
N ILE A 854 -14.15 -23.29 -60.89
CA ILE A 854 -13.04 -23.71 -61.76
C ILE A 854 -12.90 -25.24 -61.78
N TYR A 855 -12.94 -25.87 -60.61
CA TYR A 855 -12.80 -27.32 -60.48
C TYR A 855 -13.97 -28.09 -61.13
N THR A 856 -15.20 -27.59 -61.01
CA THR A 856 -16.39 -28.26 -61.56
C THR A 856 -16.59 -28.03 -63.06
N ASN A 857 -16.24 -26.85 -63.57
CA ASN A 857 -16.41 -26.48 -64.99
C ASN A 857 -15.23 -26.89 -65.89
N ALA A 858 -14.22 -27.58 -65.35
CA ALA A 858 -12.99 -27.99 -66.06
C ALA A 858 -13.22 -28.94 -67.26
N SER A 859 -14.45 -29.36 -67.53
CA SER A 859 -14.81 -30.32 -68.58
C SER A 859 -15.12 -29.69 -69.96
N ASN A 860 -15.10 -28.36 -70.11
CA ASN A 860 -15.59 -27.70 -71.33
C ASN A 860 -14.73 -26.56 -71.94
N SER A 861 -13.47 -26.38 -71.56
CA SER A 861 -12.66 -25.31 -72.17
C SER A 861 -11.18 -25.68 -72.34
N ASP A 862 -10.79 -25.95 -73.59
CA ASP A 862 -9.41 -26.09 -74.04
C ASP A 862 -8.76 -24.68 -74.20
N THR A 863 -8.75 -23.91 -73.11
CA THR A 863 -8.47 -22.45 -73.13
C THR A 863 -7.08 -22.06 -72.62
N SER A 864 -6.32 -22.97 -72.01
CA SER A 864 -4.95 -22.68 -71.56
C SER A 864 -3.97 -22.72 -72.75
N ARG A 865 -3.13 -21.70 -72.85
CA ARG A 865 -2.06 -21.59 -73.87
C ARG A 865 -0.91 -22.58 -73.62
N HIS A 866 -0.83 -23.16 -72.43
CA HIS A 866 0.27 -23.98 -71.95
C HIS A 866 -0.23 -25.33 -71.42
N ASP A 867 0.58 -26.38 -71.54
CA ASP A 867 0.24 -27.71 -71.05
C ASP A 867 0.43 -27.86 -69.53
N ARG A 868 -0.06 -28.97 -68.95
CA ARG A 868 0.08 -29.24 -67.51
C ARG A 868 1.53 -29.31 -67.05
N GLN A 869 2.48 -29.73 -67.89
CA GLN A 869 3.89 -29.80 -67.52
C GLN A 869 4.47 -28.38 -67.35
N TRP A 870 4.20 -27.50 -68.31
CA TRP A 870 4.58 -26.09 -68.24
C TRP A 870 3.92 -25.39 -67.05
N LEU A 871 2.60 -25.58 -66.85
CA LEU A 871 1.85 -24.98 -65.73
C LEU A 871 2.34 -25.47 -64.36
N THR A 872 2.75 -26.74 -64.25
CA THR A 872 3.33 -27.27 -63.01
C THR A 872 4.67 -26.60 -62.70
N VAL A 873 5.55 -26.46 -63.69
CA VAL A 873 6.85 -25.78 -63.54
C VAL A 873 6.66 -24.27 -63.30
N ALA A 874 5.67 -23.64 -63.94
CA ALA A 874 5.29 -22.25 -63.71
C ALA A 874 4.79 -22.02 -62.29
N LEU A 875 3.96 -22.93 -61.76
CA LEU A 875 3.49 -22.85 -60.39
C LEU A 875 4.64 -23.00 -59.39
N GLU A 876 5.59 -23.92 -59.64
CA GLU A 876 6.80 -24.07 -58.82
C GLU A 876 7.69 -22.82 -58.86
N VAL A 877 7.89 -22.21 -60.04
CA VAL A 877 8.65 -20.96 -60.17
C VAL A 877 7.96 -19.81 -59.43
N ALA A 878 6.65 -19.65 -59.60
CA ALA A 878 5.87 -18.60 -58.96
C ALA A 878 5.82 -18.75 -57.43
N CYS A 879 5.93 -19.99 -56.93
CA CYS A 879 5.93 -20.34 -55.51
C CYS A 879 7.33 -20.52 -54.90
N GLU A 880 8.40 -20.27 -55.66
CA GLU A 880 9.80 -20.47 -55.26
C GLU A 880 10.14 -21.92 -54.84
N MET A 881 9.43 -22.89 -55.41
CA MET A 881 9.66 -24.32 -55.19
C MET A 881 10.67 -24.87 -56.23
N PRO A 882 11.50 -25.88 -55.86
CA PRO A 882 12.42 -26.52 -56.79
C PRO A 882 11.67 -27.38 -57.82
N SER A 883 12.17 -27.44 -59.05
CA SER A 883 11.71 -28.38 -60.08
C SER A 883 12.71 -29.54 -60.21
N PRO A 884 12.28 -30.76 -60.62
CA PRO A 884 13.18 -31.87 -60.91
C PRO A 884 14.21 -31.53 -62.00
N GLU A 885 15.39 -32.16 -61.97
CA GLU A 885 16.46 -31.91 -62.97
C GLU A 885 16.00 -32.14 -64.42
N ALA A 886 15.07 -33.09 -64.63
CA ALA A 886 14.48 -33.38 -65.94
C ALA A 886 13.75 -32.18 -66.57
N ASP A 887 13.28 -31.22 -65.76
CA ASP A 887 12.56 -30.02 -66.20
C ASP A 887 13.44 -28.75 -66.19
N SER A 888 14.78 -28.86 -66.06
CA SER A 888 15.68 -27.70 -65.98
C SER A 888 15.57 -26.75 -67.19
N SER A 889 15.42 -27.31 -68.39
CA SER A 889 15.18 -26.54 -69.62
C SER A 889 13.80 -25.86 -69.62
N THR A 890 12.75 -26.59 -69.21
CA THR A 890 11.39 -26.07 -69.05
C THR A 890 11.34 -24.94 -68.04
N ARG A 891 12.04 -25.07 -66.90
CA ARG A 891 12.11 -24.04 -65.84
C ARG A 891 12.77 -22.76 -66.33
N SER A 892 13.88 -22.88 -67.06
CA SER A 892 14.56 -21.73 -67.66
C SER A 892 13.67 -21.01 -68.68
N SER A 893 12.92 -21.78 -69.50
CA SER A 893 11.95 -21.26 -70.46
C SER A 893 10.78 -20.55 -69.77
N VAL A 894 10.18 -21.17 -68.75
CA VAL A 894 9.11 -20.60 -67.92
C VAL A 894 9.57 -19.29 -67.26
N GLN A 895 10.75 -19.26 -66.65
CA GLN A 895 11.30 -18.04 -66.03
C GLN A 895 11.48 -16.90 -67.05
N LEU A 896 11.99 -17.21 -68.25
CA LEU A 896 12.14 -16.23 -69.32
C LEU A 896 10.77 -15.71 -69.82
N GLN A 897 9.79 -16.60 -69.99
CA GLN A 897 8.42 -16.26 -70.41
C GLN A 897 7.67 -15.44 -69.35
N MET A 898 7.79 -15.79 -68.07
CA MET A 898 7.19 -15.02 -66.97
C MET A 898 7.87 -13.66 -66.79
N MET A 899 9.19 -13.57 -66.99
CA MET A 899 9.92 -12.30 -66.95
C MET A 899 9.55 -11.38 -68.11
N THR A 900 9.41 -11.92 -69.33
CA THR A 900 8.96 -11.17 -70.50
C THR A 900 7.51 -10.70 -70.34
N ALA A 901 6.61 -11.57 -69.89
CA ALA A 901 5.22 -11.19 -69.58
C ALA A 901 5.14 -10.06 -68.54
N LYS A 902 5.99 -10.09 -67.49
CA LYS A 902 6.07 -9.03 -66.48
C LYS A 902 6.57 -7.70 -67.05
N LEU A 903 7.46 -7.72 -68.05
CA LEU A 903 7.94 -6.52 -68.73
C LEU A 903 6.92 -5.96 -69.72
N GLU A 904 6.12 -6.82 -70.36
CA GLU A 904 5.10 -6.41 -71.34
C GLU A 904 3.78 -5.95 -70.71
N SER A 905 3.33 -6.60 -69.63
CA SER A 905 2.03 -6.35 -68.99
C SER A 905 2.11 -5.70 -67.61
N GLY A 906 3.32 -5.50 -67.07
CA GLY A 906 3.57 -4.89 -65.76
C GLY A 906 3.46 -5.84 -64.58
N GLU A 907 2.81 -7.00 -64.73
CA GLU A 907 2.65 -8.02 -63.68
C GLU A 907 2.95 -9.43 -64.22
N ALA A 908 3.50 -10.29 -63.37
CA ALA A 908 3.67 -11.71 -63.72
C ALA A 908 2.36 -12.47 -63.42
N PRO A 909 2.07 -13.59 -64.10
CA PRO A 909 0.90 -14.42 -63.78
C PRO A 909 0.92 -14.82 -62.30
N SER A 910 -0.19 -14.60 -61.59
CA SER A 910 -0.25 -14.93 -60.18
C SER A 910 -0.26 -16.46 -60.00
N PRO A 911 0.31 -16.99 -58.90
CA PRO A 911 0.23 -18.42 -58.61
C PRO A 911 -1.21 -18.96 -58.63
N ALA A 912 -2.19 -18.14 -58.21
CA ALA A 912 -3.60 -18.49 -58.21
C ALA A 912 -4.16 -18.65 -59.64
N ASP A 913 -3.73 -17.79 -60.56
CA ASP A 913 -4.20 -17.89 -61.96
C ASP A 913 -3.55 -19.09 -62.66
N ILE A 914 -2.26 -19.35 -62.42
CA ILE A 914 -1.55 -20.54 -62.93
C ILE A 914 -2.20 -21.83 -62.40
N LEU A 915 -2.55 -21.88 -61.12
CA LEU A 915 -3.25 -23.02 -60.54
C LEU A 915 -4.67 -23.17 -61.12
N GLY A 916 -5.38 -22.05 -61.34
CA GLY A 916 -6.68 -22.04 -61.99
C GLY A 916 -6.62 -22.64 -63.41
N ASP A 917 -5.63 -22.23 -64.19
CA ASP A 917 -5.38 -22.75 -65.54
C ASP A 917 -5.04 -24.25 -65.48
N TRP A 918 -4.22 -24.67 -64.52
CA TRP A 918 -3.89 -26.08 -64.32
C TRP A 918 -5.12 -26.95 -64.02
N LEU A 919 -6.04 -26.43 -63.18
CA LEU A 919 -7.29 -27.11 -62.84
C LEU A 919 -8.28 -27.14 -64.02
N SER A 920 -8.21 -26.18 -64.93
CA SER A 920 -9.11 -26.09 -66.09
C SER A 920 -8.90 -27.21 -67.13
N HIS A 921 -7.77 -27.93 -67.09
CA HIS A 921 -7.47 -29.05 -68.00
C HIS A 921 -8.24 -30.37 -67.70
N GLY A 922 -9.23 -30.35 -66.81
CA GLY A 922 -10.13 -31.49 -66.58
C GLY A 922 -9.50 -32.63 -65.75
N GLU A 923 -9.89 -33.88 -66.04
CA GLU A 923 -9.38 -35.06 -65.32
C GLU A 923 -7.90 -35.34 -65.62
N VAL A 924 -7.14 -35.69 -64.58
CA VAL A 924 -5.71 -36.01 -64.67
C VAL A 924 -5.53 -37.41 -65.25
N LYS A 925 -4.79 -37.53 -66.36
CA LYS A 925 -4.49 -38.84 -66.97
C LYS A 925 -3.45 -39.61 -66.17
N SER A 926 -3.39 -40.93 -66.36
CA SER A 926 -2.39 -41.79 -65.70
C SER A 926 -0.93 -41.35 -65.95
N SER A 927 -0.64 -40.79 -67.14
CA SER A 927 0.68 -40.24 -67.49
C SER A 927 1.03 -38.93 -66.77
N GLU A 928 0.06 -38.26 -66.16
CA GLU A 928 0.20 -36.93 -65.55
C GLU A 928 0.23 -36.99 -64.02
N HIS A 929 0.14 -38.19 -63.42
CA HIS A 929 0.13 -38.37 -61.95
C HIS A 929 1.37 -37.79 -61.27
N GLY A 930 2.54 -37.85 -61.92
CA GLY A 930 3.76 -37.22 -61.40
C GLY A 930 3.67 -35.69 -61.33
N LEU A 931 2.93 -35.05 -62.24
CA LEU A 931 2.67 -33.61 -62.23
C LEU A 931 1.66 -33.24 -61.14
N LEU A 932 0.62 -34.07 -60.98
CA LEU A 932 -0.37 -33.91 -59.91
C LEU A 932 0.28 -33.92 -58.52
N GLN A 933 1.18 -34.86 -58.23
CA GLN A 933 1.88 -34.92 -56.93
C GLN A 933 2.74 -33.68 -56.66
N ARG A 934 3.33 -33.09 -57.71
CA ARG A 934 4.09 -31.85 -57.59
C ARG A 934 3.19 -30.66 -57.31
N VAL A 935 2.05 -30.54 -58.00
CA VAL A 935 1.06 -29.49 -57.71
C VAL A 935 0.49 -29.61 -56.31
N ILE A 936 0.18 -30.83 -55.85
CA ILE A 936 -0.21 -31.09 -54.45
C ILE A 936 0.88 -30.62 -53.48
N SER A 937 2.15 -30.95 -53.74
CA SER A 937 3.27 -30.50 -52.92
C SER A 937 3.38 -28.97 -52.87
N VAL A 938 3.13 -28.27 -53.99
CA VAL A 938 3.12 -26.80 -54.01
C VAL A 938 1.94 -26.25 -53.20
N ILE A 939 0.73 -26.79 -53.35
CA ILE A 939 -0.46 -26.36 -52.60
C ILE A 939 -0.28 -26.58 -51.09
N ASP A 940 0.33 -27.70 -50.70
CA ASP A 940 0.58 -28.05 -49.30
C ASP A 940 1.65 -27.15 -48.65
N ASN A 941 2.73 -26.85 -49.37
CA ASN A 941 3.80 -25.96 -48.86
C ASN A 941 3.44 -24.46 -48.96
N LYS A 942 2.54 -24.09 -49.87
CA LYS A 942 2.13 -22.70 -50.14
C LYS A 942 0.59 -22.61 -50.23
N PRO A 943 -0.15 -22.82 -49.12
CA PRO A 943 -1.62 -22.76 -49.11
C PRO A 943 -2.17 -21.38 -49.50
N GLY A 944 -1.35 -20.33 -49.43
CA GLY A 944 -1.68 -18.98 -49.90
C GLY A 944 -1.93 -18.85 -51.40
N VAL A 945 -1.62 -19.86 -52.22
CA VAL A 945 -2.00 -19.91 -53.64
C VAL A 945 -3.53 -19.91 -53.83
N LEU A 946 -4.28 -20.34 -52.80
CA LEU A 946 -5.74 -20.40 -52.78
C LEU A 946 -6.40 -19.27 -51.94
N ALA A 947 -5.63 -18.23 -51.60
CA ALA A 947 -6.07 -17.08 -50.81
C ALA A 947 -7.32 -16.39 -51.38
#